data_AF-A0A9P4WSV2-F1
#
_entry.id   AF-A0A9P4WSV2-F1
#
_cell.length_a   1.000
_cell.length_b   1.000
_cell.length_c   1.000
_cell.angle_alpha   90.00
_cell.angle_beta   90.00
_cell.angle_gamma   90.00
#
_symmetry.space_group_name_H-M   'P 1'
#
loop_
_entity.id
_entity.type
_entity.pdbx_description
1 polymer ?
#
loop_
_entity_poly.entity_id
_entity_poly.type
_entity_poly.pdbx_seq_one_letter_code
_entity_poly.pdbx_strand_id
1 'polypeptide(L)'
;MASKEPTPTEAEAKALPSSRSTTPPAFDKPWEKPGFLGSLRRGHRAFQRYVWDDPDKPKEEKWFLFKLDCFLLTSACLGYFSKNLDQSNISNAYVSGMKESLNMHGSELTYASNVFTAGYVVGQMPAVMLATRVRPSILIPSLEIMWSILTFCTSSVTNVSQLYAIRFLVGLCESGYFPVMIYLVSSWYTKGERGKRVALFYCTAALAGMFSGYLQAGAYSGLDGKYGKQGWQWLFIVCGIISLPIAFLGYFFIPDFPETTRATDRRGPEATRTQSLEPQEDPKNREAVAVLGPAAGPNFALWLKANGHSVYQRNVWPTGQVAIGVVVQLAAGMISDSPLLRGRRWPVIIVMQAGTLVGVSILAAWNVSDRVKYFAYYVSYFSAGVPGPYFAWYSDLISHDHEMRGFVIAASNMFSYINVIWYTIAVWRTIDAPRFHAGFTACLTWRASPPPKEQSFETMRTALSLGANNWNGGELYGPPDANSLQLLNEYFTKYPEDAEKVVLSIKGGQLPGQMRPDGSEKNVKRSIDECLKWLDGKKSLDLFECARVDPNTPIEETVGYIAEYVKAGKLGGISLSEVGANSIRKAASVHKIAAVEVEFSLFCTDILENGVAKACAELNIPIVAYSPLGRGFLASKYKKHDDLEPDSMLRHMPRFQPEVFDENIKLVHAVEGIAQKKGVTPGQVALGWVLHQSGKNGMPTLIPIPGATTSERVKENMQPARLDESDMQELAQILEKFPITGERYGKEFNALSWA
;
A
#
# COMPACT_ATOMS: atom_id res chain seq x y z
N MET A 1 -65.54 20.52 27.64
CA MET A 1 -65.07 20.01 28.94
C MET A 1 -63.55 19.90 28.84
N ALA A 2 -62.83 20.84 29.44
CA ALA A 2 -61.38 20.90 29.44
C ALA A 2 -60.94 21.30 30.85
N SER A 3 -60.16 20.46 31.52
CA SER A 3 -59.64 20.70 32.87
C SER A 3 -58.11 20.74 32.81
N LYS A 4 -57.56 21.91 33.16
CA LYS A 4 -56.14 22.18 33.41
C LYS A 4 -55.81 21.82 34.87
N GLU A 5 -54.65 21.21 35.09
CA GLU A 5 -54.09 20.92 36.41
C GLU A 5 -53.49 22.17 37.09
N PRO A 6 -53.46 22.26 38.45
CA PRO A 6 -52.94 23.40 39.17
C PRO A 6 -51.49 23.23 39.68
N THR A 7 -50.75 24.33 39.66
CA THR A 7 -49.45 24.54 40.33
C THR A 7 -49.61 24.76 41.84
N PRO A 8 -48.70 24.30 42.73
CA PRO A 8 -48.75 24.59 44.16
C PRO A 8 -48.03 25.90 44.54
N THR A 9 -48.60 26.56 45.55
CA THR A 9 -48.29 27.86 46.15
C THR A 9 -47.35 27.80 47.36
N GLU A 10 -46.39 28.71 47.43
CA GLU A 10 -46.05 29.62 48.55
C GLU A 10 -46.11 29.17 50.04
N ALA A 11 -45.76 27.93 50.39
CA ALA A 11 -45.70 27.48 51.80
C ALA A 11 -44.35 26.95 52.31
N GLU A 12 -43.22 27.24 51.65
CA GLU A 12 -41.88 26.79 52.10
C GLU A 12 -40.83 27.91 52.10
N ALA A 13 -41.21 29.11 52.52
CA ALA A 13 -40.29 30.22 52.71
C ALA A 13 -40.31 30.73 54.17
N LYS A 14 -39.64 30.03 55.09
CA LYS A 14 -38.94 30.57 56.28
C LYS A 14 -38.52 29.48 57.25
N ALA A 15 -37.25 29.07 57.16
CA ALA A 15 -36.46 28.65 58.32
C ALA A 15 -34.96 28.71 57.95
N LEU A 16 -34.33 29.86 58.20
CA LEU A 16 -32.89 29.91 58.39
C LEU A 16 -32.60 29.48 59.83
N PRO A 17 -31.59 28.64 60.07
CA PRO A 17 -30.73 28.82 61.21
C PRO A 17 -29.34 29.23 60.73
N SER A 18 -28.91 30.35 61.31
CA SER A 18 -27.54 30.82 61.36
C SER A 18 -26.56 29.72 61.79
N SER A 19 -25.63 29.36 60.91
CA SER A 19 -24.23 29.14 61.29
C SER A 19 -23.36 29.29 60.06
N ARG A 20 -22.56 30.36 60.03
CA ARG A 20 -21.31 30.35 59.26
C ARG A 20 -20.42 29.32 59.95
N SER A 21 -20.35 28.09 59.44
CA SER A 21 -19.22 27.23 59.77
C SER A 21 -18.00 27.81 59.03
N THR A 22 -17.09 28.41 59.78
CA THR A 22 -15.78 28.86 59.30
C THR A 22 -14.80 27.69 59.23
N THR A 23 -15.25 26.53 58.77
CA THR A 23 -14.38 25.37 58.51
C THR A 23 -14.26 25.18 57.00
N PRO A 24 -13.05 25.34 56.41
CA PRO A 24 -12.87 25.01 55.01
C PRO A 24 -13.23 23.54 54.78
N PRO A 25 -13.71 23.15 53.57
CA PRO A 25 -14.01 21.76 53.27
C PRO A 25 -12.80 20.91 53.64
N ALA A 26 -13.02 19.88 54.46
CA ALA A 26 -11.98 18.95 54.84
C ALA A 26 -11.48 18.26 53.56
N PHE A 27 -10.28 18.64 53.12
CA PHE A 27 -9.63 17.97 52.00
C PHE A 27 -9.07 16.64 52.51
N ASP A 28 -9.84 15.56 52.33
CA ASP A 28 -9.46 14.19 52.72
C ASP A 28 -8.13 13.76 52.09
N LYS A 29 -7.79 14.34 50.93
CA LYS A 29 -6.58 14.02 50.19
C LYS A 29 -5.58 15.19 50.20
N PRO A 30 -4.28 14.93 50.49
CA PRO A 30 -3.26 15.98 50.60
C PRO A 30 -3.03 16.87 49.36
N TRP A 31 -3.56 16.50 48.20
CA TRP A 31 -3.46 17.24 46.92
C TRP A 31 -4.70 18.08 46.59
N GLU A 32 -5.79 17.94 47.35
CA GLU A 32 -7.00 18.77 47.18
C GLU A 32 -6.87 20.09 47.95
N LYS A 33 -5.89 20.19 48.86
CA LYS A 33 -5.56 21.42 49.59
C LYS A 33 -5.20 22.56 48.63
N PRO A 34 -5.76 23.78 48.78
CA PRO A 34 -5.39 24.95 48.00
C PRO A 34 -3.97 25.44 48.35
N GLY A 35 -3.26 26.03 47.39
CA GLY A 35 -1.88 26.53 47.55
C GLY A 35 -0.86 25.87 46.61
N PHE A 36 0.36 26.40 46.58
CA PHE A 36 1.44 25.98 45.67
C PHE A 36 1.75 24.48 45.78
N LEU A 37 1.89 23.95 47.00
CA LEU A 37 2.16 22.53 47.25
C LEU A 37 1.02 21.62 46.78
N GLY A 38 -0.24 22.05 46.91
CA GLY A 38 -1.41 21.33 46.39
C GLY A 38 -1.45 21.33 44.87
N SER A 39 -1.18 22.47 44.24
CA SER A 39 -1.06 22.60 42.79
C SER A 39 0.07 21.74 42.22
N LEU A 40 1.24 21.75 42.87
CA LEU A 40 2.40 20.95 42.48
C LEU A 40 2.14 19.45 42.62
N ARG A 41 1.44 19.03 43.69
CA ARG A 41 1.01 17.63 43.86
C ARG A 41 -0.06 17.20 42.85
N ARG A 42 -1.00 18.08 42.48
CA ARG A 42 -1.96 17.81 41.39
C ARG A 42 -1.26 17.69 40.04
N GLY A 43 -0.32 18.59 39.74
CA GLY A 43 0.50 18.54 38.54
C GLY A 43 1.32 17.25 38.44
N HIS A 44 1.98 16.85 39.54
CA HIS A 44 2.74 15.60 39.61
C HIS A 44 1.83 14.36 39.42
N ARG A 45 0.65 14.32 40.04
CA ARG A 45 -0.30 13.20 39.87
C ARG A 45 -0.89 13.15 38.46
N ALA A 46 -1.18 14.30 37.86
CA ALA A 46 -1.57 14.37 36.46
C ALA A 46 -0.45 13.84 35.56
N PHE A 47 0.81 14.24 35.79
CA PHE A 47 1.96 13.74 35.06
C PHE A 47 2.14 12.21 35.23
N GLN A 48 2.04 11.68 36.45
CA GLN A 48 2.09 10.24 36.71
C GLN A 48 1.04 9.46 35.92
N ARG A 49 -0.20 9.98 35.87
CA ARG A 49 -1.30 9.40 35.10
C ARG A 49 -1.02 9.36 33.60
N TYR A 50 -0.35 10.38 33.06
CA TYR A 50 0.08 10.41 31.66
C TYR A 50 1.21 9.41 31.39
N VAL A 51 2.24 9.39 32.24
CA VAL A 51 3.45 8.59 32.01
C VAL A 51 3.21 7.07 32.11
N TRP A 52 2.48 6.60 33.13
CA TRP A 52 2.30 5.15 33.33
C TRP A 52 0.87 4.77 33.72
N ASP A 53 0.51 4.92 34.99
CA ASP A 53 -0.77 4.48 35.53
C ASP A 53 -1.46 5.53 36.39
N ASP A 54 -2.79 5.43 36.49
CA ASP A 54 -3.60 6.34 37.28
C ASP A 54 -3.31 6.17 38.79
N PRO A 55 -2.77 7.22 39.46
CA PRO A 55 -2.44 7.17 40.88
C PRO A 55 -3.68 7.09 41.77
N ASP A 56 -4.90 7.16 41.25
CA ASP A 56 -6.15 7.02 41.99
C ASP A 56 -6.76 5.60 41.96
N LYS A 57 -6.18 4.65 41.22
CA LYS A 57 -6.61 3.23 41.26
C LYS A 57 -6.50 2.64 42.68
N PRO A 58 -7.38 1.70 43.07
CA PRO A 58 -7.26 0.93 44.31
C PRO A 58 -5.87 0.29 44.46
N LYS A 59 -5.42 0.13 45.71
CA LYS A 59 -4.09 -0.43 46.01
C LYS A 59 -3.89 -1.84 45.44
N GLU A 60 -4.95 -2.65 45.48
CA GLU A 60 -4.96 -4.02 44.96
C GLU A 60 -4.76 -4.06 43.44
N GLU A 61 -5.47 -3.19 42.71
CA GLU A 61 -5.34 -3.08 41.25
C GLU A 61 -3.95 -2.61 40.84
N LYS A 62 -3.36 -1.63 41.55
CA LYS A 62 -1.98 -1.19 41.28
C LYS A 62 -0.96 -2.29 41.50
N TRP A 63 -1.11 -3.06 42.57
CA TRP A 63 -0.20 -4.16 42.88
C TRP A 63 -0.31 -5.29 41.85
N PHE A 64 -1.53 -5.56 41.38
CA PHE A 64 -1.78 -6.50 40.28
C PHE A 64 -1.13 -6.03 38.97
N LEU A 65 -1.35 -4.78 38.57
CA LEU A 65 -0.72 -4.20 37.38
C LEU A 65 0.81 -4.22 37.47
N PHE A 66 1.37 -3.89 38.64
CA PHE A 66 2.80 -3.97 38.87
C PHE A 66 3.34 -5.39 38.68
N LYS A 67 2.64 -6.41 39.19
CA LYS A 67 3.01 -7.81 38.94
C LYS A 67 2.96 -8.15 37.45
N LEU A 68 1.88 -7.81 36.75
CA LEU A 68 1.77 -8.06 35.31
C LEU A 68 2.90 -7.36 34.53
N ASP A 69 3.24 -6.13 34.89
CA ASP A 69 4.35 -5.39 34.27
C ASP A 69 5.69 -6.09 34.56
N CYS A 70 5.93 -6.51 35.80
CA CYS A 70 7.16 -7.20 36.19
C CYS A 70 7.31 -8.58 35.50
N PHE A 71 6.23 -9.34 35.33
CA PHE A 71 6.30 -10.69 34.79
C PHE A 71 6.03 -10.74 33.27
N LEU A 72 4.82 -10.38 32.83
CA LEU A 72 4.40 -10.47 31.43
C LEU A 72 5.12 -9.43 30.57
N LEU A 73 5.12 -8.15 30.97
CA LEU A 73 5.69 -7.10 30.10
C LEU A 73 7.21 -7.21 30.03
N THR A 74 7.90 -7.46 31.15
CA THR A 74 9.36 -7.67 31.14
C THR A 74 9.75 -8.87 30.29
N SER A 75 9.07 -10.02 30.43
CA SER A 75 9.38 -11.21 29.62
C SER A 75 9.14 -10.96 28.12
N ALA A 76 8.01 -10.33 27.77
CA ALA A 76 7.71 -9.93 26.39
C ALA A 76 8.80 -9.00 25.81
N CYS A 77 9.21 -7.99 26.59
CA CYS A 77 10.24 -7.03 26.20
C CYS A 77 11.62 -7.70 25.98
N LEU A 78 12.04 -8.58 26.89
CA LEU A 78 13.33 -9.27 26.83
C LEU A 78 13.41 -10.27 25.67
N GLY A 79 12.35 -11.05 25.44
CA GLY A 79 12.35 -12.00 24.32
C GLY A 79 12.19 -11.30 22.97
N TYR A 80 11.45 -10.18 22.88
CA TYR A 80 11.38 -9.38 21.66
C TYR A 80 12.70 -8.64 21.37
N PHE A 81 13.38 -8.15 22.41
CA PHE A 81 14.74 -7.61 22.29
C PHE A 81 15.70 -8.66 21.70
N SER A 82 15.70 -9.88 22.25
CA SER A 82 16.60 -10.96 21.80
C SER A 82 16.37 -11.33 20.33
N LYS A 83 15.11 -11.33 19.88
CA LYS A 83 14.74 -11.63 18.49
C LYS A 83 15.21 -10.56 17.51
N ASN A 84 14.95 -9.29 17.83
CA ASN A 84 15.42 -8.17 17.01
C ASN A 84 16.95 -8.03 17.03
N LEU A 85 17.60 -8.49 18.09
CA LEU A 85 19.05 -8.59 18.18
C LEU A 85 19.60 -9.60 17.15
N ASP A 86 19.04 -10.82 17.06
CA ASP A 86 19.43 -11.81 16.03
C ASP A 86 19.16 -11.29 14.61
N GLN A 87 17.99 -10.69 14.38
CA GLN A 87 17.65 -10.12 13.07
C GLN A 87 18.62 -8.99 12.66
N SER A 88 19.13 -8.21 13.62
CA SER A 88 20.16 -7.20 13.34
C SER A 88 21.55 -7.83 13.15
N ASN A 89 21.82 -8.91 13.89
CA ASN A 89 23.09 -9.61 13.88
C ASN A 89 23.42 -10.24 12.51
N ILE A 90 22.44 -10.65 11.70
CA ILE A 90 22.73 -11.23 10.37
C ILE A 90 23.41 -10.22 9.43
N SER A 91 22.92 -8.97 9.39
CA SER A 91 23.51 -7.92 8.56
C SER A 91 24.89 -7.50 9.07
N ASN A 92 25.05 -7.47 10.39
CA ASN A 92 26.32 -7.17 11.05
C ASN A 92 27.35 -8.30 10.85
N ALA A 93 26.96 -9.56 10.99
CA ALA A 93 27.79 -10.72 10.71
C ALA A 93 28.30 -10.72 9.27
N TYR A 94 27.43 -10.38 8.31
CA TYR A 94 27.78 -10.31 6.89
C TYR A 94 28.97 -9.40 6.61
N VAL A 95 29.00 -8.22 7.23
CA VAL A 95 30.09 -7.23 7.05
C VAL A 95 31.30 -7.48 7.96
N SER A 96 31.24 -8.46 8.86
CA SER A 96 32.30 -8.80 9.84
C SER A 96 32.89 -10.19 9.64
N GLY A 97 33.02 -10.64 8.39
CA GLY A 97 33.74 -11.87 8.03
C GLY A 97 32.86 -13.05 7.63
N MET A 98 31.53 -12.98 7.81
CA MET A 98 30.63 -14.05 7.38
C MET A 98 30.59 -14.17 5.85
N LYS A 99 30.65 -13.03 5.13
CA LYS A 99 30.69 -13.02 3.66
C LYS A 99 31.90 -13.78 3.14
N GLU A 100 33.08 -13.52 3.69
CA GLU A 100 34.34 -14.15 3.30
C GLU A 100 34.37 -15.62 3.72
N SER A 101 33.84 -15.95 4.91
CA SER A 101 33.81 -17.32 5.43
C SER A 101 32.93 -18.28 4.64
N LEU A 102 31.76 -17.80 4.24
CA LEU A 102 30.76 -18.59 3.52
C LEU A 102 30.87 -18.43 2.01
N ASN A 103 31.85 -17.63 1.55
CA ASN A 103 32.07 -17.24 0.15
C ASN A 103 30.79 -16.69 -0.52
N MET A 104 30.13 -15.74 0.15
CA MET A 104 28.85 -15.21 -0.30
C MET A 104 28.99 -14.20 -1.45
N HIS A 105 28.15 -14.35 -2.48
CA HIS A 105 28.12 -13.54 -3.69
C HIS A 105 26.74 -12.95 -3.98
N GLY A 106 26.71 -11.82 -4.72
CA GLY A 106 25.47 -11.21 -5.19
C GLY A 106 24.44 -10.91 -4.09
N SER A 107 23.22 -11.44 -4.26
CA SER A 107 22.05 -11.18 -3.42
C SER A 107 21.83 -12.20 -2.30
N GLU A 108 22.82 -13.03 -1.98
CA GLU A 108 22.65 -14.14 -1.04
C GLU A 108 22.31 -13.72 0.41
N LEU A 109 22.76 -12.55 0.86
CA LEU A 109 22.33 -11.98 2.15
C LEU A 109 20.83 -11.68 2.14
N THR A 110 20.34 -11.08 1.06
CA THR A 110 18.91 -10.79 0.87
C THR A 110 18.10 -12.08 0.86
N TYR A 111 18.60 -13.13 0.20
CA TYR A 111 17.93 -14.44 0.24
C TYR A 111 17.89 -15.03 1.65
N ALA A 112 18.95 -14.90 2.46
CA ALA A 112 18.92 -15.34 3.86
C ALA A 112 17.83 -14.63 4.68
N SER A 113 17.68 -13.31 4.50
CA SER A 113 16.61 -12.52 5.14
C SER A 113 15.21 -12.90 4.63
N ASN A 114 15.07 -13.16 3.32
CA ASN A 114 13.80 -13.54 2.72
C ASN A 114 13.34 -14.93 3.17
N VAL A 115 14.27 -15.89 3.28
CA VAL A 115 13.98 -17.25 3.75
C VAL A 115 13.55 -17.24 5.23
N PHE A 116 14.19 -16.42 6.07
CA PHE A 116 13.70 -16.16 7.43
C PHE A 116 12.27 -15.62 7.41
N THR A 117 12.01 -14.60 6.59
CA THR A 117 10.69 -13.96 6.49
C THR A 117 9.62 -14.96 6.02
N ALA A 118 9.96 -15.84 5.08
CA ALA A 118 9.07 -16.91 4.63
C ALA A 118 8.69 -17.86 5.78
N GLY A 119 9.67 -18.33 6.56
CA GLY A 119 9.42 -19.14 7.75
C GLY A 119 8.56 -18.40 8.78
N TYR A 120 8.85 -17.11 8.99
CA TYR A 120 8.11 -16.24 9.91
C TYR A 120 6.65 -16.03 9.49
N VAL A 121 6.39 -15.80 8.20
CA VAL A 121 5.04 -15.66 7.64
C VAL A 121 4.26 -16.98 7.76
N VAL A 122 4.87 -18.09 7.37
CA VAL A 122 4.23 -19.42 7.40
C VAL A 122 3.87 -19.85 8.83
N GLY A 123 4.73 -19.57 9.81
CA GLY A 123 4.54 -20.02 11.19
C GLY A 123 3.54 -19.20 12.01
N GLN A 124 3.26 -17.94 11.63
CA GLN A 124 2.48 -17.00 12.45
C GLN A 124 1.06 -17.50 12.73
N MET A 125 0.37 -17.91 11.67
CA MET A 125 -1.02 -18.37 11.74
C MET A 125 -1.15 -19.67 12.53
N PRO A 126 -0.38 -20.74 12.23
CA PRO A 126 -0.34 -21.94 13.05
C PRO A 126 -0.01 -21.67 14.52
N ALA A 127 0.96 -20.79 14.81
CA ALA A 127 1.36 -20.51 16.18
C ALA A 127 0.26 -19.84 17.01
N VAL A 128 -0.49 -18.91 16.42
CA VAL A 128 -1.67 -18.31 17.10
C VAL A 128 -2.78 -19.33 17.29
N MET A 129 -3.09 -20.15 16.27
CA MET A 129 -4.08 -21.23 16.40
C MET A 129 -3.67 -22.31 17.39
N LEU A 130 -2.37 -22.49 17.60
CA LEU A 130 -1.83 -23.40 18.60
C LEU A 130 -1.91 -22.77 19.99
N ALA A 131 -1.75 -21.45 20.13
CA ALA A 131 -1.87 -20.74 21.40
C ALA A 131 -3.30 -20.79 21.98
N THR A 132 -4.34 -21.00 21.16
CA THR A 132 -5.71 -21.23 21.68
C THR A 132 -5.90 -22.64 22.24
N ARG A 133 -5.08 -23.62 21.81
CA ARG A 133 -5.16 -25.02 22.26
C ARG A 133 -4.12 -25.39 23.31
N VAL A 134 -2.94 -24.78 23.24
CA VAL A 134 -1.79 -25.02 24.09
C VAL A 134 -1.50 -23.75 24.87
N ARG A 135 -1.29 -23.93 26.18
CA ARG A 135 -1.00 -22.85 27.11
C ARG A 135 0.17 -21.97 26.64
N PRO A 136 0.00 -20.64 26.55
CA PRO A 136 1.07 -19.72 26.16
C PRO A 136 2.31 -19.80 27.05
N SER A 137 2.14 -20.09 28.34
CA SER A 137 3.24 -20.31 29.31
C SER A 137 4.16 -21.48 28.96
N ILE A 138 3.71 -22.43 28.13
CA ILE A 138 4.50 -23.57 27.66
C ILE A 138 4.93 -23.33 26.21
N LEU A 139 3.98 -22.91 25.36
CA LEU A 139 4.19 -22.76 23.93
C LEU A 139 5.30 -21.75 23.62
N ILE A 140 5.23 -20.55 24.19
CA ILE A 140 6.16 -19.47 23.83
C ILE A 140 7.59 -19.77 24.31
N PRO A 141 7.82 -20.20 25.57
CA PRO A 141 9.14 -20.64 26.01
C PRO A 141 9.71 -21.82 25.22
N SER A 142 8.87 -22.79 24.84
CA SER A 142 9.32 -23.94 24.04
C SER A 142 9.82 -23.50 22.66
N LEU A 143 9.07 -22.62 21.99
CA LEU A 143 9.48 -22.04 20.71
C LEU A 143 10.74 -21.18 20.87
N GLU A 144 10.89 -20.47 21.98
CA GLU A 144 12.06 -19.63 22.24
C GLU A 144 13.33 -20.42 22.56
N ILE A 145 13.22 -21.57 23.23
CA ILE A 145 14.34 -22.51 23.40
C ILE A 145 14.76 -23.07 22.05
N MET A 146 13.81 -23.55 21.25
CA MET A 146 14.09 -24.09 19.92
C MET A 146 14.74 -23.04 19.02
N TRP A 147 14.21 -21.81 19.03
CA TRP A 147 14.79 -20.65 18.37
C TRP A 147 16.23 -20.39 18.85
N SER A 148 16.48 -20.38 20.17
CA SER A 148 17.81 -20.11 20.73
C SER A 148 18.84 -21.16 20.32
N ILE A 149 18.45 -22.44 20.29
CA ILE A 149 19.32 -23.54 19.83
C ILE A 149 19.67 -23.35 18.35
N LEU A 150 18.70 -23.02 17.51
CA LEU A 150 18.93 -22.76 16.08
C LEU A 150 19.83 -21.54 15.86
N THR A 151 19.70 -20.50 16.70
CA THR A 151 20.60 -19.34 16.70
C THR A 151 22.04 -19.76 17.03
N PHE A 152 22.26 -20.62 18.03
CA PHE A 152 23.58 -21.21 18.28
C PHE A 152 24.11 -22.00 17.09
N CYS A 153 23.26 -22.82 16.46
CA CYS A 153 23.64 -23.60 15.28
C CYS A 153 24.08 -22.70 14.11
N THR A 154 23.57 -21.46 14.01
CA THR A 154 24.02 -20.50 12.98
C THR A 154 25.54 -20.24 13.06
N SER A 155 26.12 -20.23 14.27
CA SER A 155 27.57 -20.01 14.45
C SER A 155 28.45 -21.12 13.86
N SER A 156 27.89 -22.30 13.57
CA SER A 156 28.60 -23.47 13.05
C SER A 156 28.38 -23.71 11.56
N VAL A 157 27.68 -22.80 10.87
CA VAL A 157 27.39 -22.91 9.45
C VAL A 157 28.67 -22.75 8.63
N THR A 158 28.84 -23.62 7.61
CA THR A 158 29.98 -23.58 6.69
C THR A 158 29.59 -23.28 5.25
N ASN A 159 28.30 -23.32 4.91
CA ASN A 159 27.81 -23.01 3.57
C ASN A 159 26.52 -22.17 3.59
N VAL A 160 26.24 -21.50 2.48
CA VAL A 160 25.08 -20.60 2.34
C VAL A 160 23.74 -21.36 2.42
N SER A 161 23.67 -22.58 1.89
CA SER A 161 22.44 -23.39 1.94
C SER A 161 22.03 -23.80 3.36
N GLN A 162 22.99 -24.12 4.22
CA GLN A 162 22.78 -24.37 5.65
C GLN A 162 22.31 -23.10 6.36
N LEU A 163 22.86 -21.94 5.99
CA LEU A 163 22.39 -20.66 6.50
C LEU A 163 20.91 -20.45 6.16
N TYR A 164 20.50 -20.72 4.91
CA TYR A 164 19.10 -20.63 4.50
C TYR A 164 18.18 -21.57 5.29
N ALA A 165 18.57 -22.84 5.42
CA ALA A 165 17.80 -23.83 6.17
C ALA A 165 17.60 -23.41 7.65
N ILE A 166 18.68 -22.99 8.32
CA ILE A 166 18.58 -22.53 9.71
C ILE A 166 17.74 -21.26 9.80
N ARG A 167 17.92 -20.29 8.89
CA ARG A 167 17.16 -19.03 8.90
C ARG A 167 15.66 -19.27 8.71
N PHE A 168 15.26 -20.22 7.86
CA PHE A 168 13.85 -20.63 7.73
C PHE A 168 13.30 -21.16 9.06
N LEU A 169 14.01 -22.08 9.70
CA LEU A 169 13.58 -22.68 10.96
C LEU A 169 13.55 -21.66 12.11
N VAL A 170 14.53 -20.76 12.19
CA VAL A 170 14.55 -19.64 13.13
C VAL A 170 13.30 -18.77 12.91
N GLY A 171 12.99 -18.40 11.67
CA GLY A 171 11.79 -17.65 11.34
C GLY A 171 10.51 -18.38 11.77
N LEU A 172 10.42 -19.68 11.50
CA LEU A 172 9.28 -20.51 11.90
C LEU A 172 9.08 -20.53 13.42
N CYS A 173 10.15 -20.67 14.20
CA CYS A 173 10.08 -20.66 15.67
C CYS A 173 9.75 -19.27 16.23
N GLU A 174 10.24 -18.22 15.57
CA GLU A 174 10.04 -16.84 16.01
C GLU A 174 8.61 -16.33 15.75
N SER A 175 7.98 -16.86 14.70
CA SER A 175 6.69 -16.43 14.16
C SER A 175 5.58 -16.25 15.20
N GLY A 176 5.50 -17.15 16.19
CA GLY A 176 4.48 -17.13 17.22
C GLY A 176 4.68 -16.07 18.30
N TYR A 177 5.91 -15.59 18.49
CA TYR A 177 6.24 -14.79 19.65
C TYR A 177 5.53 -13.43 19.63
N PHE A 178 5.69 -12.67 18.55
CA PHE A 178 5.08 -11.35 18.42
C PHE A 178 3.55 -11.39 18.55
N PRO A 179 2.80 -12.13 17.70
CA PRO A 179 1.35 -12.06 17.73
C PRO A 179 0.77 -12.63 19.02
N VAL A 180 1.33 -13.70 19.59
CA VAL A 180 0.84 -14.27 20.86
C VAL A 180 1.16 -13.36 22.05
N MET A 181 2.32 -12.69 22.07
CA MET A 181 2.63 -11.73 23.13
C MET A 181 1.72 -10.51 23.09
N ILE A 182 1.48 -9.93 21.91
CA ILE A 182 0.52 -8.83 21.77
C ILE A 182 -0.89 -9.28 22.14
N TYR A 183 -1.26 -10.52 21.80
CA TYR A 183 -2.53 -11.11 22.18
C TYR A 183 -2.67 -11.29 23.71
N LEU A 184 -1.63 -11.76 24.40
CA LEU A 184 -1.59 -11.85 25.86
C LEU A 184 -1.69 -10.48 26.53
N VAL A 185 -0.89 -9.51 26.09
CA VAL A 185 -0.95 -8.12 26.57
C VAL A 185 -2.36 -7.56 26.36
N SER A 186 -2.98 -7.87 25.23
CA SER A 186 -4.33 -7.40 24.94
C SER A 186 -5.43 -8.08 25.73
N SER A 187 -5.14 -9.25 26.30
CA SER A 187 -6.06 -10.01 27.16
C SER A 187 -5.99 -9.58 28.62
N TRP A 188 -4.80 -9.17 29.10
CA TRP A 188 -4.57 -8.80 30.51
C TRP A 188 -4.71 -7.30 30.80
N TYR A 189 -4.41 -6.43 29.83
CA TYR A 189 -4.45 -4.97 30.00
C TYR A 189 -5.70 -4.32 29.40
N THR A 190 -6.24 -3.34 30.12
CA THR A 190 -7.43 -2.59 29.71
C THR A 190 -7.10 -1.56 28.63
N LYS A 191 -8.14 -1.00 28.01
CA LYS A 191 -8.02 0.03 26.96
C LYS A 191 -7.24 1.27 27.39
N GLY A 192 -7.26 1.65 28.68
CA GLY A 192 -6.48 2.80 29.18
C GLY A 192 -5.02 2.50 29.53
N GLU A 193 -4.59 1.24 29.39
CA GLU A 193 -3.29 0.74 29.86
C GLU A 193 -2.44 0.14 28.75
N ARG A 194 -3.10 -0.34 27.68
CA ARG A 194 -2.51 -1.17 26.64
C ARG A 194 -1.58 -0.40 25.71
N GLY A 195 -1.93 0.84 25.33
CA GLY A 195 -1.17 1.63 24.36
C GLY A 195 0.28 1.89 24.79
N LYS A 196 0.49 2.27 26.06
CA LYS A 196 1.81 2.50 26.65
C LYS A 196 2.67 1.25 26.68
N ARG A 197 2.06 0.11 27.01
CA ARG A 197 2.75 -1.17 27.18
C ARG A 197 3.14 -1.80 25.84
N VAL A 198 2.23 -1.75 24.86
CA VAL A 198 2.55 -2.17 23.48
C VAL A 198 3.60 -1.24 22.87
N ALA A 199 3.54 0.07 23.13
CA ALA A 199 4.60 1.00 22.71
C ALA A 199 5.95 0.68 23.36
N LEU A 200 5.98 0.36 24.66
CA LEU A 200 7.21 -0.05 25.35
C LEU A 200 7.78 -1.34 24.75
N PHE A 201 6.93 -2.32 24.49
CA PHE A 201 7.30 -3.56 23.82
C PHE A 201 7.97 -3.28 22.46
N TYR A 202 7.41 -2.40 21.64
CA TYR A 202 8.01 -2.00 20.37
C TYR A 202 9.35 -1.27 20.49
N CYS A 203 9.55 -0.50 21.56
CA CYS A 203 10.82 0.20 21.78
C CYS A 203 11.99 -0.77 21.95
N THR A 204 11.75 -2.01 22.40
CA THR A 204 12.84 -2.96 22.61
C THR A 204 13.46 -3.44 21.30
N ALA A 205 12.71 -3.45 20.19
CA ALA A 205 13.25 -3.72 18.86
C ALA A 205 14.30 -2.68 18.45
N ALA A 206 13.98 -1.40 18.66
CA ALA A 206 14.88 -0.29 18.37
C ALA A 206 16.15 -0.34 19.23
N LEU A 207 16.00 -0.64 20.52
CA LEU A 207 17.14 -0.81 21.44
C LEU A 207 18.02 -2.00 21.07
N ALA A 208 17.43 -3.11 20.60
CA ALA A 208 18.16 -4.28 20.16
C ALA A 208 19.05 -3.99 18.94
N GLY A 209 18.51 -3.26 17.96
CA GLY A 209 19.29 -2.82 16.79
C GLY A 209 20.47 -1.93 17.18
N MET A 210 20.29 -1.00 18.11
CA MET A 210 21.39 -0.17 18.64
C MET A 210 22.44 -1.01 19.37
N PHE A 211 22.01 -1.98 20.18
CA PHE A 211 22.91 -2.86 20.93
C PHE A 211 23.71 -3.79 20.01
N SER A 212 23.08 -4.30 18.93
CA SER A 212 23.71 -5.23 17.97
C SER A 212 25.01 -4.67 17.37
N GLY A 213 25.04 -3.39 16.98
CA GLY A 213 26.24 -2.77 16.42
C GLY A 213 27.40 -2.69 17.41
N TYR A 214 27.13 -2.36 18.68
CA TYR A 214 28.15 -2.36 19.73
C TYR A 214 28.63 -3.78 20.06
N LEU A 215 27.69 -4.74 20.10
CA LEU A 215 27.98 -6.15 20.33
C LEU A 215 28.90 -6.70 19.24
N GLN A 216 28.62 -6.38 17.97
CA GLN A 216 29.46 -6.74 16.82
C GLN A 216 30.86 -6.13 16.93
N ALA A 217 30.97 -4.83 17.23
CA ALA A 217 32.26 -4.17 17.39
C ALA A 217 33.10 -4.83 18.50
N GLY A 218 32.49 -5.11 19.65
CA GLY A 218 33.14 -5.80 20.76
C GLY A 218 33.54 -7.24 20.45
N ALA A 219 32.67 -7.99 19.77
CA ALA A 219 32.96 -9.36 19.33
C ALA A 219 34.14 -9.40 18.34
N TYR A 220 34.19 -8.46 17.39
CA TYR A 220 35.26 -8.36 16.43
C TYR A 220 36.60 -7.94 17.07
N SER A 221 36.59 -6.94 17.96
CA SER A 221 37.85 -6.46 18.59
C SER A 221 38.38 -7.37 19.69
N GLY A 222 37.51 -8.11 20.38
CA GLY A 222 37.88 -8.83 21.61
C GLY A 222 37.78 -10.36 21.56
N LEU A 223 37.04 -10.93 20.60
CA LEU A 223 36.77 -12.36 20.52
C LEU A 223 37.14 -12.99 19.17
N ASP A 224 37.50 -12.20 18.16
CA ASP A 224 37.90 -12.73 16.86
C ASP A 224 39.14 -13.64 16.97
N GLY A 225 39.08 -14.79 16.31
CA GLY A 225 40.09 -15.85 16.39
C GLY A 225 40.13 -16.65 17.70
N LYS A 226 39.42 -16.21 18.75
CA LYS A 226 39.41 -16.90 20.05
C LYS A 226 38.69 -18.25 19.93
N TYR A 227 39.30 -19.30 20.44
CA TYR A 227 38.82 -20.69 20.31
C TYR A 227 38.60 -21.15 18.85
N GLY A 228 39.34 -20.57 17.89
CA GLY A 228 39.22 -20.92 16.47
C GLY A 228 37.92 -20.44 15.82
N LYS A 229 37.20 -19.51 16.47
CA LYS A 229 35.95 -18.93 15.97
C LYS A 229 36.17 -17.49 15.52
N GLN A 230 35.53 -17.13 14.42
CA GLN A 230 35.57 -15.77 13.90
C GLN A 230 34.57 -14.86 14.62
N GLY A 231 34.80 -13.54 14.58
CA GLY A 231 34.00 -12.54 15.28
C GLY A 231 32.50 -12.61 14.95
N TRP A 232 32.14 -12.95 13.71
CA TRP A 232 30.73 -13.12 13.32
C TRP A 232 30.07 -14.35 13.97
N GLN A 233 30.83 -15.42 14.23
CA GLN A 233 30.30 -16.62 14.89
C GLN A 233 30.01 -16.34 16.37
N TRP A 234 30.87 -15.55 17.02
CA TRP A 234 30.66 -15.10 18.39
C TRP A 234 29.39 -14.26 18.56
N LEU A 235 29.00 -13.52 17.52
CA LEU A 235 27.78 -12.71 17.56
C LEU A 235 26.53 -13.58 17.81
N PHE A 236 26.41 -14.71 17.11
CA PHE A 236 25.31 -15.65 17.29
C PHE A 236 25.41 -16.46 18.58
N ILE A 237 26.63 -16.81 19.02
CA ILE A 237 26.86 -17.49 20.31
C ILE A 237 26.41 -16.60 21.46
N VAL A 238 26.84 -15.34 21.49
CA VAL A 238 26.46 -14.39 22.54
C VAL A 238 24.96 -14.13 22.52
N CYS A 239 24.36 -14.00 21.32
CA CYS A 239 22.91 -13.87 21.19
C CYS A 239 22.16 -15.06 21.81
N GLY A 240 22.60 -16.30 21.54
CA GLY A 240 22.03 -17.50 22.13
C GLY A 240 22.23 -17.60 23.65
N ILE A 241 23.38 -17.16 24.17
CA ILE A 241 23.66 -17.14 25.62
C ILE A 241 22.73 -16.17 26.35
N ILE A 242 22.44 -15.02 25.73
CA ILE A 242 21.51 -14.04 26.30
C ILE A 242 20.07 -14.58 26.27
N SER A 243 19.68 -15.27 25.19
CA SER A 243 18.29 -15.69 24.98
C SER A 243 17.88 -16.95 25.74
N LEU A 244 18.77 -17.92 25.97
CA LEU A 244 18.41 -19.17 26.68
C LEU A 244 17.89 -18.95 28.11
N PRO A 245 18.53 -18.12 28.96
CA PRO A 245 18.00 -17.79 30.28
C PRO A 245 16.63 -17.10 30.21
N ILE A 246 16.45 -16.21 29.23
CA ILE A 246 15.17 -15.51 29.00
C ILE A 246 14.08 -16.52 28.65
N ALA A 247 14.37 -17.47 27.76
CA ALA A 247 13.46 -18.53 27.37
C ALA A 247 13.07 -19.40 28.58
N PHE A 248 14.04 -19.78 29.41
CA PHE A 248 13.78 -20.59 30.61
C PHE A 248 12.93 -19.83 31.64
N LEU A 249 13.25 -18.55 31.90
CA LEU A 249 12.44 -17.68 32.76
C LEU A 249 11.02 -17.49 32.21
N GLY A 250 10.84 -17.57 30.90
CA GLY A 250 9.54 -17.50 30.23
C GLY A 250 8.53 -18.52 30.76
N TYR A 251 8.96 -19.75 31.10
CA TYR A 251 8.07 -20.77 31.68
C TYR A 251 7.43 -20.36 33.00
N PHE A 252 8.10 -19.48 33.75
CA PHE A 252 7.64 -19.03 35.06
C PHE A 252 6.95 -17.67 35.01
N PHE A 253 7.35 -16.80 34.07
CA PHE A 253 6.92 -15.40 34.03
C PHE A 253 5.81 -15.13 33.02
N ILE A 254 5.64 -15.94 31.99
CA ILE A 254 4.58 -15.75 31.00
C ILE A 254 3.28 -16.35 31.55
N PRO A 255 2.24 -15.53 31.82
CA PRO A 255 0.94 -16.04 32.25
C PRO A 255 0.18 -16.70 31.10
N ASP A 256 -0.75 -17.58 31.44
CA ASP A 256 -1.78 -18.07 30.51
C ASP A 256 -2.84 -17.00 30.25
N PHE A 257 -3.80 -17.26 29.34
CA PHE A 257 -4.92 -16.33 29.15
C PHE A 257 -5.79 -16.26 30.42
N PRO A 258 -6.45 -15.11 30.70
CA PRO A 258 -7.32 -14.95 31.86
C PRO A 258 -8.35 -16.06 32.05
N GLU A 259 -8.86 -16.62 30.94
CA GLU A 259 -9.84 -17.71 30.92
C GLU A 259 -9.25 -19.08 31.31
N THR A 260 -7.95 -19.24 31.09
CA THR A 260 -7.22 -20.51 31.21
C THR A 260 -6.23 -20.54 32.38
N THR A 261 -6.10 -19.43 33.11
CA THR A 261 -5.10 -19.23 34.16
C THR A 261 -5.37 -20.08 35.42
N ARG A 262 -4.28 -20.44 36.12
CA ARG A 262 -4.30 -21.22 37.36
C ARG A 262 -4.53 -20.38 38.63
N ALA A 263 -4.69 -19.05 38.51
CA ALA A 263 -4.84 -18.18 39.68
C ALA A 263 -6.02 -18.62 40.55
N THR A 264 -5.70 -19.01 41.78
CA THR A 264 -6.56 -19.73 42.74
C THR A 264 -7.58 -18.86 43.45
N ASP A 265 -7.78 -17.60 43.05
CA ASP A 265 -8.74 -16.70 43.69
C ASP A 265 -9.72 -16.08 42.70
N ARG A 266 -10.78 -16.83 42.40
CA ARG A 266 -11.95 -16.36 41.64
C ARG A 266 -12.76 -15.27 42.37
N ARG A 267 -12.29 -14.74 43.51
CA ARG A 267 -12.91 -13.66 44.29
C ARG A 267 -12.08 -12.36 44.34
N GLY A 268 -10.94 -12.29 43.65
CA GLY A 268 -10.11 -11.08 43.54
C GLY A 268 -10.48 -10.16 42.36
N PRO A 269 -9.81 -8.99 42.22
CA PRO A 269 -10.03 -8.03 41.12
C PRO A 269 -9.85 -8.61 39.71
N GLU A 270 -9.29 -9.81 39.60
CA GLU A 270 -9.15 -10.63 38.39
C GLU A 270 -10.51 -11.07 37.82
N ALA A 271 -11.50 -11.40 38.66
CA ALA A 271 -12.83 -11.82 38.22
C ALA A 271 -13.71 -10.65 37.74
N THR A 272 -13.51 -9.46 38.31
CA THR A 272 -14.26 -8.24 37.97
C THR A 272 -13.79 -7.62 36.65
N ARG A 273 -12.51 -7.79 36.27
CA ARG A 273 -11.98 -7.30 34.99
C ARG A 273 -12.48 -8.11 33.78
N THR A 274 -12.71 -9.41 33.95
CA THR A 274 -13.32 -10.24 32.90
C THR A 274 -14.74 -9.77 32.55
N GLN A 275 -15.47 -9.18 33.51
CA GLN A 275 -16.81 -8.60 33.32
C GLN A 275 -16.80 -7.15 32.79
N SER A 276 -15.76 -6.35 33.05
CA SER A 276 -15.69 -4.95 32.57
C SER A 276 -15.11 -4.78 31.16
N LEU A 277 -14.74 -5.87 30.50
CA LEU A 277 -14.33 -5.92 29.10
C LEU A 277 -15.52 -6.01 28.13
N GLU A 278 -16.77 -5.95 28.61
CA GLU A 278 -17.96 -5.91 27.76
C GLU A 278 -17.94 -4.72 26.79
N PRO A 279 -18.47 -4.89 25.56
CA PRO A 279 -18.26 -3.94 24.48
C PRO A 279 -19.09 -2.66 24.68
N GLN A 280 -18.45 -1.49 24.59
CA GLN A 280 -19.16 -0.29 24.13
C GLN A 280 -19.07 -0.26 22.60
N GLU A 281 -20.16 -0.63 21.92
CA GLU A 281 -20.29 -0.43 20.48
C GLU A 281 -20.30 1.07 20.14
N ASP A 282 -19.30 1.53 19.39
CA ASP A 282 -19.34 2.81 18.67
C ASP A 282 -19.35 2.51 17.17
N PRO A 283 -20.50 2.65 16.48
CA PRO A 283 -20.68 2.20 15.09
C PRO A 283 -19.95 3.06 14.03
N LYS A 284 -19.05 3.97 14.42
CA LYS A 284 -18.45 4.98 13.50
C LYS A 284 -16.99 4.79 13.10
N ASN A 285 -16.26 3.77 13.55
CA ASN A 285 -14.84 3.61 13.18
C ASN A 285 -14.62 2.37 12.31
N ARG A 286 -14.74 2.55 10.99
CA ARG A 286 -14.32 1.57 9.98
C ARG A 286 -13.32 2.20 9.01
N GLU A 287 -12.09 2.44 9.47
CA GLU A 287 -10.96 2.68 8.57
C GLU A 287 -9.69 2.08 9.17
N ALA A 288 -9.23 0.96 8.61
CA ALA A 288 -7.90 0.42 8.87
C ALA A 288 -6.92 1.08 7.89
N VAL A 289 -6.16 2.07 8.38
CA VAL A 289 -5.11 2.72 7.59
C VAL A 289 -3.84 1.90 7.70
N ALA A 290 -3.50 1.17 6.64
CA ALA A 290 -2.21 0.52 6.51
C ALA A 290 -1.11 1.58 6.40
N VAL A 291 -0.07 1.49 7.24
CA VAL A 291 1.03 2.45 7.32
C VAL A 291 2.33 1.77 6.92
N LEU A 292 2.96 2.26 5.85
CA LEU A 292 4.31 1.86 5.41
C LEU A 292 5.25 3.07 5.59
N GLY A 293 6.14 3.00 6.58
CA GLY A 293 7.11 4.05 6.88
C GLY A 293 8.49 3.84 6.23
N PRO A 294 9.30 4.90 6.05
CA PRO A 294 10.62 4.87 5.40
C PRO A 294 11.74 4.21 6.25
N ALA A 295 11.41 3.68 7.43
CA ALA A 295 12.37 3.19 8.43
C ALA A 295 13.06 1.85 8.07
N ALA A 296 12.75 1.27 6.91
CA ALA A 296 13.19 -0.08 6.54
C ALA A 296 14.51 -0.14 5.74
N GLY A 297 15.12 0.99 5.36
CA GLY A 297 16.30 1.02 4.47
C GLY A 297 17.47 1.88 4.98
N PRO A 298 18.73 1.58 4.59
CA PRO A 298 19.94 2.35 4.98
C PRO A 298 20.06 3.70 4.27
N ASN A 299 18.94 4.33 3.92
CA ASN A 299 18.86 5.48 3.01
C ASN A 299 19.65 6.69 3.52
N PHE A 300 19.59 6.96 4.83
CA PHE A 300 20.34 8.04 5.45
C PHE A 300 21.85 7.74 5.45
N ALA A 301 22.25 6.52 5.83
CA ALA A 301 23.66 6.11 5.80
C ALA A 301 24.27 6.17 4.38
N LEU A 302 23.49 5.81 3.36
CA LEU A 302 23.89 5.88 1.95
C LEU A 302 23.98 7.33 1.44
N TRP A 303 23.07 8.22 1.87
CA TRP A 303 23.21 9.66 1.60
C TRP A 303 24.44 10.25 2.29
N LEU A 304 24.72 9.88 3.54
CA LEU A 304 25.93 10.30 4.24
C LEU A 304 27.20 9.84 3.51
N LYS A 305 27.20 8.62 2.96
CA LYS A 305 28.29 8.12 2.12
C LYS A 305 28.50 8.97 0.86
N ALA A 306 27.41 9.34 0.16
CA ALA A 306 27.50 10.15 -1.03
C ALA A 306 28.04 11.58 -0.76
N ASN A 307 27.85 12.10 0.45
CA ASN A 307 28.36 13.42 0.88
C ASN A 307 29.75 13.36 1.54
N GLY A 308 30.46 12.23 1.44
CA GLY A 308 31.85 12.13 1.91
C GLY A 308 32.03 12.00 3.44
N HIS A 309 30.99 11.65 4.19
CA HIS A 309 31.10 11.48 5.65
C HIS A 309 31.95 10.26 6.05
N SER A 310 32.59 10.36 7.22
CA SER A 310 33.45 9.29 7.74
C SER A 310 32.69 7.99 8.01
N VAL A 311 33.38 6.84 8.10
CA VAL A 311 32.75 5.56 8.45
C VAL A 311 32.02 5.67 9.80
N TYR A 312 32.64 6.35 10.76
CA TYR A 312 32.05 6.60 12.07
C TYR A 312 30.75 7.41 11.98
N GLN A 313 30.74 8.54 11.25
CA GLN A 313 29.54 9.37 11.09
C GLN A 313 28.40 8.62 10.41
N ARG A 314 28.70 7.83 9.37
CA ARG A 314 27.73 7.01 8.64
C ARG A 314 27.05 5.95 9.50
N ASN A 315 27.73 5.47 10.53
CA ASN A 315 27.19 4.46 11.44
C ASN A 315 26.52 5.09 12.67
N VAL A 316 27.02 6.21 13.18
CA VAL A 316 26.54 6.82 14.42
C VAL A 316 25.35 7.76 14.19
N TRP A 317 25.37 8.60 13.17
CA TRP A 317 24.30 9.59 12.98
C TRP A 317 22.92 8.97 12.75
N PRO A 318 22.76 7.87 11.98
CA PRO A 318 21.48 7.17 11.88
C PRO A 318 20.96 6.62 13.20
N THR A 319 21.82 6.29 14.17
CA THR A 319 21.35 5.84 15.51
C THR A 319 20.56 6.92 16.25
N GLY A 320 20.83 8.20 15.96
CA GLY A 320 20.02 9.30 16.47
C GLY A 320 18.57 9.26 15.96
N GLN A 321 18.33 8.79 14.73
CA GLN A 321 16.97 8.64 14.20
C GLN A 321 16.20 7.59 15.00
N VAL A 322 16.87 6.48 15.33
CA VAL A 322 16.33 5.42 16.19
C VAL A 322 16.01 5.95 17.59
N ALA A 323 16.90 6.76 18.17
CA ALA A 323 16.67 7.39 19.47
C ALA A 323 15.44 8.31 19.47
N ILE A 324 15.26 9.14 18.44
CA ILE A 324 14.03 9.92 18.26
C ILE A 324 12.82 9.00 18.13
N GLY A 325 12.93 7.93 17.34
CA GLY A 325 11.88 6.93 17.19
C GLY A 325 11.42 6.32 18.51
N VAL A 326 12.34 5.99 19.42
CA VAL A 326 12.02 5.47 20.77
C VAL A 326 11.24 6.51 21.59
N VAL A 327 11.71 7.77 21.61
CA VAL A 327 11.03 8.85 22.34
C VAL A 327 9.63 9.07 21.79
N VAL A 328 9.50 9.13 20.46
CA VAL A 328 8.23 9.31 19.76
C VAL A 328 7.29 8.12 20.00
N GLN A 329 7.79 6.89 19.98
CA GLN A 329 7.01 5.69 20.26
C GLN A 329 6.44 5.66 21.68
N LEU A 330 7.25 5.99 22.68
CA LEU A 330 6.80 6.09 24.07
C LEU A 330 5.79 7.23 24.25
N ALA A 331 6.06 8.41 23.69
CA ALA A 331 5.16 9.55 23.73
C ALA A 331 3.81 9.23 23.07
N ALA A 332 3.82 8.56 21.91
CA ALA A 332 2.62 8.13 21.22
C ALA A 332 1.78 7.17 22.10
N GLY A 333 2.42 6.19 22.75
CA GLY A 333 1.74 5.31 23.71
C GLY A 333 1.11 6.07 24.88
N MET A 334 1.87 6.99 25.51
CA MET A 334 1.42 7.81 26.64
C MET A 334 0.24 8.73 26.28
N ILE A 335 0.30 9.39 25.12
CA ILE A 335 -0.77 10.29 24.64
C ILE A 335 -2.00 9.45 24.28
N SER A 336 -1.82 8.29 23.66
CA SER A 336 -2.90 7.42 23.20
C SER A 336 -3.76 6.88 24.36
N ASP A 337 -3.13 6.53 25.48
CA ASP A 337 -3.80 6.11 26.72
C ASP A 337 -4.18 7.29 27.64
N SER A 338 -3.90 8.53 27.24
CA SER A 338 -4.11 9.67 28.11
C SER A 338 -5.60 9.94 28.40
N PRO A 339 -5.91 10.61 29.53
CA PRO A 339 -7.27 11.07 29.81
C PRO A 339 -7.85 12.02 28.75
N LEU A 340 -6.97 12.69 27.97
CA LEU A 340 -7.35 13.56 26.87
C LEU A 340 -8.02 12.77 25.74
N LEU A 341 -7.42 11.64 25.36
CA LEU A 341 -7.91 10.83 24.24
C LEU A 341 -8.79 9.66 24.68
N ARG A 342 -8.82 9.32 25.97
CA ARG A 342 -9.67 8.23 26.53
C ARG A 342 -9.52 6.91 25.76
N GLY A 343 -8.31 6.60 25.31
CA GLY A 343 -8.03 5.39 24.51
C GLY A 343 -8.40 5.50 23.01
N ARG A 344 -8.73 6.69 22.49
CA ARG A 344 -8.84 6.93 21.04
C ARG A 344 -7.44 6.94 20.42
N ARG A 345 -7.16 5.94 19.59
CA ARG A 345 -5.82 5.67 19.03
C ARG A 345 -5.49 6.52 17.80
N TRP A 346 -6.49 6.74 16.95
CA TRP A 346 -6.31 7.40 15.65
C TRP A 346 -5.73 8.84 15.70
N PRO A 347 -6.04 9.72 16.68
CA PRO A 347 -5.53 11.10 16.64
C PRO A 347 -4.00 11.14 16.78
N VAL A 348 -3.45 10.28 17.65
CA VAL A 348 -2.00 10.16 17.81
C VAL A 348 -1.36 9.63 16.54
N ILE A 349 -1.98 8.61 15.93
CA ILE A 349 -1.49 8.03 14.66
C ILE A 349 -1.41 9.12 13.59
N ILE A 350 -2.46 9.96 13.42
CA ILE A 350 -2.45 11.07 12.45
C ILE A 350 -1.33 12.06 12.74
N VAL A 351 -1.10 12.45 14.00
CA VAL A 351 -0.01 13.38 14.34
C VAL A 351 1.36 12.78 14.00
N MET A 352 1.58 11.50 14.30
CA MET A 352 2.82 10.81 13.96
C MET A 352 2.99 10.68 12.43
N GLN A 353 1.91 10.47 11.70
CA GLN A 353 1.93 10.47 10.24
C GLN A 353 2.19 11.84 9.65
N ALA A 354 1.62 12.91 10.20
CA ALA A 354 1.86 14.26 9.73
C ALA A 354 3.35 14.62 9.83
N GLY A 355 4.01 14.26 10.95
CA GLY A 355 5.46 14.39 11.09
C GLY A 355 6.20 13.60 10.02
N THR A 356 5.84 12.32 9.84
CA THR A 356 6.43 11.46 8.80
C THR A 356 6.29 12.08 7.40
N LEU A 357 5.09 12.55 7.06
CA LEU A 357 4.73 13.15 5.78
C LEU A 357 5.58 14.38 5.47
N VAL A 358 5.81 15.25 6.46
CA VAL A 358 6.70 16.41 6.30
C VAL A 358 8.12 15.95 5.97
N GLY A 359 8.65 14.98 6.71
CA GLY A 359 9.99 14.44 6.47
C GLY A 359 10.13 13.83 5.07
N VAL A 360 9.21 12.95 4.68
CA VAL A 360 9.28 12.28 3.38
C VAL A 360 8.98 13.23 2.21
N SER A 361 8.14 14.26 2.38
CA SER A 361 7.87 15.27 1.34
C SER A 361 9.14 16.07 1.01
N ILE A 362 9.87 16.49 2.04
CA ILE A 362 11.13 17.22 1.88
C ILE A 362 12.17 16.34 1.17
N LEU A 363 12.28 15.07 1.58
CA LEU A 363 13.22 14.11 0.97
C LEU A 363 12.82 13.74 -0.47
N ALA A 364 11.53 13.71 -0.80
CA ALA A 364 11.04 13.50 -2.17
C ALA A 364 11.38 14.70 -3.08
N ALA A 365 11.17 15.93 -2.60
CA ALA A 365 11.51 17.16 -3.33
C ALA A 365 13.02 17.26 -3.62
N TRP A 366 13.86 16.79 -2.70
CA TRP A 366 15.33 16.64 -2.78
C TRP A 366 16.15 17.94 -2.95
N ASN A 367 15.64 18.94 -3.69
CA ASN A 367 16.34 20.20 -3.97
C ASN A 367 16.19 21.22 -2.82
N VAL A 368 16.75 20.87 -1.66
CA VAL A 368 16.76 21.69 -0.44
C VAL A 368 18.16 21.69 0.18
N SER A 369 18.46 22.61 1.10
CA SER A 369 19.76 22.62 1.79
C SER A 369 20.00 21.36 2.60
N ASP A 370 21.26 20.95 2.79
CA ASP A 370 21.57 19.71 3.51
C ASP A 370 21.11 19.75 4.96
N ARG A 371 21.11 20.93 5.61
CA ARG A 371 20.53 21.14 6.95
C ARG A 371 19.06 20.71 7.00
N VAL A 372 18.31 21.04 5.95
CA VAL A 372 16.89 20.67 5.82
C VAL A 372 16.74 19.17 5.53
N LYS A 373 17.66 18.56 4.77
CA LYS A 373 17.69 17.10 4.58
C LYS A 373 17.96 16.35 5.89
N TYR A 374 18.93 16.80 6.70
CA TYR A 374 19.16 16.22 8.03
C TYR A 374 17.90 16.26 8.88
N PHE A 375 17.26 17.44 8.99
CA PHE A 375 15.99 17.59 9.69
C PHE A 375 14.93 16.60 9.18
N ALA A 376 14.78 16.50 7.86
CA ALA A 376 13.79 15.63 7.22
C ALA A 376 14.04 14.14 7.50
N TYR A 377 15.30 13.69 7.50
CA TYR A 377 15.67 12.33 7.89
C TYR A 377 15.32 12.02 9.35
N TYR A 378 15.50 12.95 10.28
CA TYR A 378 15.13 12.75 11.69
C TYR A 378 13.61 12.78 11.89
N VAL A 379 12.90 13.70 11.22
CA VAL A 379 11.44 13.84 11.33
C VAL A 379 10.70 12.69 10.63
N SER A 380 11.25 12.09 9.58
CA SER A 380 10.65 10.92 8.93
C SER A 380 10.56 9.70 9.86
N TYR A 381 11.31 9.67 10.96
CA TYR A 381 11.25 8.62 11.98
C TYR A 381 10.08 8.76 12.96
N PHE A 382 9.24 9.79 12.82
CA PHE A 382 7.96 9.85 13.53
C PHE A 382 7.06 8.65 13.19
N SER A 383 7.30 7.97 12.07
CA SER A 383 6.61 6.73 11.70
C SER A 383 6.80 5.62 12.74
N ALA A 384 7.91 5.64 13.49
CA ALA A 384 8.14 4.73 14.60
C ALA A 384 7.14 4.93 15.75
N GLY A 385 6.39 6.04 15.79
CA GLY A 385 5.34 6.28 16.78
C GLY A 385 4.06 5.46 16.58
N VAL A 386 3.89 4.85 15.41
CA VAL A 386 2.62 4.28 14.94
C VAL A 386 2.37 2.84 15.39
N PRO A 387 3.35 1.90 15.32
CA PRO A 387 3.09 0.49 15.60
C PRO A 387 2.45 0.24 16.97
N GLY A 388 2.95 0.90 18.02
CA GLY A 388 2.41 0.78 19.38
C GLY A 388 0.89 1.04 19.48
N PRO A 389 0.42 2.28 19.22
CA PRO A 389 -1.00 2.61 19.17
C PRO A 389 -1.80 1.77 18.18
N TYR A 390 -1.21 1.40 17.03
CA TYR A 390 -1.88 0.63 15.98
C TYR A 390 -2.23 -0.80 16.41
N PHE A 391 -1.27 -1.54 16.98
CA PHE A 391 -1.52 -2.90 17.48
C PHE A 391 -2.37 -2.93 18.76
N ALA A 392 -2.29 -1.88 19.58
CA ALA A 392 -3.24 -1.70 20.67
C ALA A 392 -4.68 -1.51 20.16
N TRP A 393 -4.84 -0.86 19.00
CA TRP A 393 -6.14 -0.57 18.38
C TRP A 393 -6.83 -1.80 17.79
N TYR A 394 -6.10 -2.73 17.16
CA TYR A 394 -6.69 -3.99 16.66
C TYR A 394 -7.47 -4.73 17.74
N SER A 395 -6.92 -4.75 18.94
CA SER A 395 -7.54 -5.40 20.10
C SER A 395 -8.71 -4.63 20.68
N ASP A 396 -8.82 -3.33 20.40
CA ASP A 396 -10.00 -2.54 20.72
C ASP A 396 -11.12 -2.72 19.69
N LEU A 397 -10.78 -3.00 18.42
CA LEU A 397 -11.76 -3.26 17.34
C LEU A 397 -12.45 -4.62 17.50
N ILE A 398 -11.72 -5.62 18.04
CA ILE A 398 -12.20 -6.99 18.23
C ILE A 398 -12.19 -7.30 19.73
N SER A 399 -13.03 -6.58 20.45
CA SER A 399 -13.20 -6.77 21.90
C SER A 399 -14.06 -7.99 22.23
N HIS A 400 -15.00 -8.35 21.34
CA HIS A 400 -16.07 -9.33 21.55
C HIS A 400 -15.65 -10.79 21.34
N ASP A 401 -14.61 -11.04 20.54
CA ASP A 401 -14.13 -12.38 20.22
C ASP A 401 -12.64 -12.49 20.56
N HIS A 402 -12.34 -13.35 21.52
CA HIS A 402 -10.99 -13.54 22.05
C HIS A 402 -10.08 -14.17 20.97
N GLU A 403 -10.52 -15.25 20.32
CA GLU A 403 -9.72 -15.95 19.32
C GLU A 403 -9.48 -15.12 18.05
N MET A 404 -10.52 -14.40 17.59
CA MET A 404 -10.42 -13.53 16.42
C MET A 404 -9.45 -12.36 16.64
N ARG A 405 -9.27 -11.91 17.88
CA ARG A 405 -8.26 -10.90 18.22
C ARG A 405 -6.86 -11.39 17.89
N GLY A 406 -6.51 -12.60 18.33
CA GLY A 406 -5.22 -13.22 18.02
C GLY A 406 -5.03 -13.40 16.51
N PHE A 407 -6.06 -13.87 15.81
CA PHE A 407 -6.06 -14.05 14.36
C PHE A 407 -5.73 -12.73 13.63
N VAL A 408 -6.43 -11.64 13.95
CA VAL A 408 -6.25 -10.36 13.24
C VAL A 408 -4.89 -9.73 13.53
N ILE A 409 -4.35 -9.89 14.75
CA ILE A 409 -2.98 -9.46 15.06
C ILE A 409 -1.97 -10.21 14.17
N ALA A 410 -2.07 -11.54 14.08
CA ALA A 410 -1.19 -12.34 13.24
C ALA A 410 -1.36 -12.04 11.76
N ALA A 411 -2.59 -11.99 11.25
CA ALA A 411 -2.88 -11.69 9.86
C ALA A 411 -2.34 -10.31 9.45
N SER A 412 -2.49 -9.30 10.32
CA SER A 412 -2.00 -7.94 10.07
C SER A 412 -0.48 -7.86 10.04
N ASN A 413 0.19 -8.53 10.99
CA ASN A 413 1.64 -8.59 11.02
C ASN A 413 2.20 -9.39 9.84
N MET A 414 1.59 -10.53 9.51
CA MET A 414 1.91 -11.33 8.34
C MET A 414 1.78 -10.52 7.04
N PHE A 415 0.69 -9.79 6.87
CA PHE A 415 0.50 -8.90 5.72
C PHE A 415 1.60 -7.83 5.65
N SER A 416 1.98 -7.22 6.78
CA SER A 416 3.08 -6.26 6.84
C SER A 416 4.40 -6.87 6.32
N TYR A 417 4.78 -8.05 6.81
CA TYR A 417 6.01 -8.72 6.37
C TYR A 417 5.98 -9.15 4.89
N ILE A 418 4.84 -9.64 4.40
CA ILE A 418 4.66 -9.94 2.96
C ILE A 418 4.86 -8.68 2.12
N ASN A 419 4.32 -7.55 2.56
CA ASN A 419 4.52 -6.28 1.86
C ASN A 419 5.98 -5.85 1.87
N VAL A 420 6.68 -5.96 3.01
CA VAL A 420 8.11 -5.57 3.12
C VAL A 420 9.00 -6.31 2.11
N ILE A 421 8.74 -7.60 1.83
CA ILE A 421 9.54 -8.44 0.91
C ILE A 421 9.65 -7.79 -0.47
N TRP A 422 8.52 -7.51 -1.11
CA TRP A 422 8.54 -6.96 -2.47
C TRP A 422 8.70 -5.44 -2.47
N TYR A 423 8.11 -4.74 -1.49
CA TYR A 423 8.09 -3.28 -1.46
C TYR A 423 9.50 -2.69 -1.33
N THR A 424 10.34 -3.27 -0.48
CA THR A 424 11.73 -2.80 -0.30
C THR A 424 12.57 -3.00 -1.57
N ILE A 425 12.37 -4.13 -2.25
CA ILE A 425 13.05 -4.43 -3.51
C ILE A 425 12.57 -3.49 -4.62
N ALA A 426 11.28 -3.17 -4.65
CA ALA A 426 10.68 -2.34 -5.68
C ALA A 426 11.06 -0.85 -5.55
N VAL A 427 10.99 -0.28 -4.35
CA VAL A 427 11.04 1.19 -4.16
C VAL A 427 12.32 1.70 -3.48
N TRP A 428 13.05 0.85 -2.75
CA TRP A 428 14.26 1.22 -2.01
C TRP A 428 15.51 0.59 -2.63
N ARG A 429 15.64 0.71 -3.95
CA ARG A 429 16.75 0.10 -4.70
C ARG A 429 18.05 0.85 -4.40
N THR A 430 19.10 0.12 -4.05
CA THR A 430 20.43 0.70 -3.73
C THR A 430 21.06 1.46 -4.90
N ILE A 431 20.67 1.15 -6.14
CA ILE A 431 21.10 1.89 -7.33
C ILE A 431 20.52 3.33 -7.39
N ASP A 432 19.40 3.57 -6.72
CA ASP A 432 18.75 4.89 -6.66
C ASP A 432 19.36 5.76 -5.55
N ALA A 433 20.37 5.23 -4.85
CA ALA A 433 21.13 6.00 -3.88
C ALA A 433 21.87 7.16 -4.56
N PRO A 434 21.99 8.32 -3.88
CA PRO A 434 21.51 8.60 -2.53
C PRO A 434 20.07 9.12 -2.45
N ARG A 435 19.41 9.35 -3.60
CA ARG A 435 18.15 10.10 -3.67
C ARG A 435 16.92 9.29 -3.31
N PHE A 436 16.87 8.00 -3.67
CA PHE A 436 15.74 7.10 -3.42
C PHE A 436 14.38 7.75 -3.74
N HIS A 437 14.30 8.46 -4.87
CA HIS A 437 13.13 9.27 -5.21
C HIS A 437 11.86 8.42 -5.22
N ALA A 438 11.93 7.23 -5.83
CA ALA A 438 10.84 6.25 -5.83
C ALA A 438 10.39 5.88 -4.40
N GLY A 439 11.32 5.52 -3.51
CA GLY A 439 11.03 5.20 -2.11
C GLY A 439 10.38 6.34 -1.33
N PHE A 440 10.90 7.57 -1.43
CA PHE A 440 10.30 8.72 -0.75
C PHE A 440 8.94 9.11 -1.33
N THR A 441 8.74 9.02 -2.66
CA THR A 441 7.42 9.21 -3.27
C THR A 441 6.43 8.11 -2.91
N ALA A 442 6.86 6.85 -2.83
CA ALA A 442 5.99 5.73 -2.46
C ALA A 442 5.52 5.84 -1.00
N CYS A 443 6.36 6.37 -0.10
CA CYS A 443 5.97 6.73 1.27
C CYS A 443 4.96 7.88 1.35
N LEU A 444 4.74 8.63 0.27
CA LEU A 444 3.72 9.69 0.17
C LEU A 444 2.38 9.20 -0.39
N THR A 445 2.24 7.88 -0.58
CA THR A 445 1.12 7.08 -1.13
C THR A 445 1.45 6.36 -2.44
N TRP A 446 0.80 5.20 -2.56
CA TRP A 446 0.60 4.32 -3.71
C TRP A 446 0.68 5.03 -5.08
N ARG A 447 1.33 4.41 -6.08
CA ARG A 447 1.36 5.00 -7.43
C ARG A 447 0.02 4.82 -8.13
N ALA A 448 -0.67 5.94 -8.25
CA ALA A 448 -1.78 6.21 -9.18
C ALA A 448 -1.67 7.65 -9.69
N SER A 449 -0.45 8.18 -9.86
CA SER A 449 -0.28 9.60 -10.17
C SER A 449 -0.38 9.84 -11.67
N PRO A 450 -1.41 10.58 -12.16
CA PRO A 450 -1.37 11.11 -13.51
C PRO A 450 -0.17 12.06 -13.66
N PRO A 451 0.31 12.31 -14.90
CA PRO A 451 1.27 13.37 -15.15
C PRO A 451 0.73 14.72 -14.63
N PRO A 452 1.60 15.65 -14.21
CA PRO A 452 1.18 17.00 -13.83
C PRO A 452 0.32 17.63 -14.93
N LYS A 453 -0.72 18.37 -14.54
CA LYS A 453 -1.67 18.98 -15.48
C LYS A 453 -1.00 19.77 -16.60
N GLU A 454 0.02 20.55 -16.27
CA GLU A 454 0.77 21.32 -17.26
C GLU A 454 1.50 20.44 -18.30
N GLN A 455 2.06 19.30 -17.87
CA GLN A 455 2.66 18.33 -18.79
C GLN A 455 1.60 17.70 -19.69
N SER A 456 0.43 17.36 -19.14
CA SER A 456 -0.70 16.85 -19.92
C SER A 456 -1.15 17.88 -20.96
N PHE A 457 -1.30 19.14 -20.57
CA PHE A 457 -1.68 20.22 -21.47
C PHE A 457 -0.65 20.48 -22.57
N GLU A 458 0.63 20.46 -22.24
CA GLU A 458 1.72 20.58 -23.21
C GLU A 458 1.68 19.42 -24.23
N THR A 459 1.47 18.20 -23.75
CA THR A 459 1.37 17.00 -24.59
C THR A 459 0.15 17.08 -25.52
N MET A 460 -1.00 17.49 -25.00
CA MET A 460 -2.23 17.68 -25.78
C MET A 460 -2.08 18.78 -26.84
N ARG A 461 -1.49 19.94 -26.49
CA ARG A 461 -1.19 21.00 -27.47
C ARG A 461 -0.20 20.55 -28.52
N THR A 462 0.82 19.78 -28.15
CA THR A 462 1.76 19.20 -29.10
C THR A 462 1.02 18.30 -30.09
N ALA A 463 0.12 17.44 -29.62
CA ALA A 463 -0.70 16.58 -30.50
C ALA A 463 -1.53 17.41 -31.48
N LEU A 464 -2.24 18.43 -30.99
CA LEU A 464 -3.05 19.30 -31.84
C LEU A 464 -2.21 20.08 -32.86
N SER A 465 -1.03 20.58 -32.45
CA SER A 465 -0.13 21.33 -33.34
C SER A 465 0.43 20.49 -34.49
N LEU A 466 0.50 19.17 -34.30
CA LEU A 466 0.93 18.21 -35.31
C LEU A 466 -0.25 17.65 -36.14
N GLY A 467 -1.47 18.12 -35.89
CA GLY A 467 -2.68 17.71 -36.62
C GLY A 467 -3.42 16.52 -36.02
N ALA A 468 -3.01 15.99 -34.86
CA ALA A 468 -3.75 14.95 -34.15
C ALA A 468 -4.95 15.55 -33.40
N ASN A 469 -6.05 15.75 -34.12
CA ASN A 469 -7.23 16.46 -33.64
C ASN A 469 -8.40 15.55 -33.21
N ASN A 470 -8.35 14.25 -33.48
CA ASN A 470 -9.33 13.29 -32.97
C ASN A 470 -8.96 12.85 -31.55
N TRP A 471 -9.56 13.48 -30.54
CA TRP A 471 -9.27 13.22 -29.14
C TRP A 471 -10.29 12.26 -28.56
N ASN A 472 -9.78 11.21 -27.95
CA ASN A 472 -10.59 10.16 -27.35
C ASN A 472 -10.45 10.19 -25.83
N GLY A 473 -11.58 10.24 -25.13
CA GLY A 473 -11.65 10.25 -23.67
C GLY A 473 -12.81 9.41 -23.15
N GLY A 474 -13.03 9.44 -21.84
CA GLY A 474 -14.16 8.72 -21.25
C GLY A 474 -14.46 9.13 -19.82
N GLU A 475 -15.72 8.97 -19.42
CA GLU A 475 -16.16 9.15 -18.02
C GLU A 475 -15.51 8.11 -17.07
N LEU A 476 -15.11 6.97 -17.64
CA LEU A 476 -14.43 5.86 -16.96
C LEU A 476 -12.90 6.03 -16.86
N TYR A 477 -12.31 7.05 -17.49
CA TYR A 477 -10.85 7.25 -17.51
C TYR A 477 -10.40 8.09 -16.33
N GLY A 478 -10.47 7.51 -15.13
CA GLY A 478 -10.20 8.14 -13.85
C GLY A 478 -11.38 7.98 -12.88
N PRO A 479 -11.25 8.44 -11.63
CA PRO A 479 -12.39 8.48 -10.70
C PRO A 479 -13.45 9.50 -11.19
N PRO A 480 -14.71 9.41 -10.70
CA PRO A 480 -15.81 10.27 -11.15
C PRO A 480 -15.55 11.78 -11.07
N ASP A 481 -14.66 12.21 -10.17
CA ASP A 481 -14.29 13.61 -9.92
C ASP A 481 -12.97 14.04 -10.58
N ALA A 482 -12.23 13.12 -11.24
CA ALA A 482 -10.97 13.43 -11.91
C ALA A 482 -10.72 12.50 -13.12
N ASN A 483 -11.65 12.49 -14.07
CA ASN A 483 -11.55 11.74 -15.32
C ASN A 483 -11.19 12.65 -16.52
N SER A 484 -11.31 12.11 -17.73
CA SER A 484 -10.99 12.85 -18.97
C SER A 484 -11.77 14.16 -19.09
N LEU A 485 -13.02 14.22 -18.64
CA LEU A 485 -13.89 15.37 -18.83
C LEU A 485 -13.43 16.55 -17.96
N GLN A 486 -12.99 16.32 -16.73
CA GLN A 486 -12.42 17.39 -15.90
C GLN A 486 -11.09 17.89 -16.48
N LEU A 487 -10.22 16.99 -16.96
CA LEU A 487 -8.97 17.39 -17.62
C LEU A 487 -9.24 18.26 -18.86
N LEU A 488 -10.21 17.87 -19.69
CA LEU A 488 -10.61 18.61 -20.89
C LEU A 488 -11.25 19.96 -20.55
N ASN A 489 -12.11 20.02 -19.52
CA ASN A 489 -12.68 21.29 -19.06
C ASN A 489 -11.59 22.29 -18.68
N GLU A 490 -10.61 21.85 -17.88
CA GLU A 490 -9.50 22.70 -17.46
C GLU A 490 -8.60 23.08 -18.65
N TYR A 491 -8.35 22.14 -19.58
CA TYR A 491 -7.60 22.40 -20.79
C TYR A 491 -8.26 23.50 -21.64
N PHE A 492 -9.56 23.37 -21.95
CA PHE A 492 -10.28 24.36 -22.76
C PHE A 492 -10.56 25.67 -22.01
N THR A 493 -10.54 25.65 -20.68
CA THR A 493 -10.52 26.88 -19.88
C THR A 493 -9.22 27.66 -20.13
N LYS A 494 -8.10 26.95 -20.26
CA LYS A 494 -6.79 27.56 -20.49
C LYS A 494 -6.55 27.93 -21.96
N TYR A 495 -7.06 27.11 -22.89
CA TYR A 495 -6.88 27.26 -24.34
C TYR A 495 -8.23 27.17 -25.08
N PRO A 496 -9.13 28.15 -24.92
CA PRO A 496 -10.47 28.11 -25.50
C PRO A 496 -10.46 28.05 -27.03
N GLU A 497 -9.45 28.64 -27.68
CA GLU A 497 -9.27 28.65 -29.13
C GLU A 497 -9.00 27.26 -29.74
N ASP A 498 -8.66 26.27 -28.91
CA ASP A 498 -8.40 24.90 -29.37
C ASP A 498 -9.68 24.05 -29.44
N ALA A 499 -10.77 24.47 -28.78
CA ALA A 499 -12.02 23.71 -28.72
C ALA A 499 -12.64 23.44 -30.11
N GLU A 500 -12.61 24.42 -31.01
CA GLU A 500 -13.13 24.27 -32.38
C GLU A 500 -12.24 23.42 -33.28
N LYS A 501 -10.97 23.24 -32.91
CA LYS A 501 -10.00 22.46 -33.71
C LYS A 501 -10.05 20.96 -33.41
N VAL A 502 -10.61 20.58 -32.27
CA VAL A 502 -10.64 19.21 -31.76
C VAL A 502 -11.96 18.53 -32.13
N VAL A 503 -11.87 17.29 -32.62
CA VAL A 503 -13.00 16.34 -32.69
C VAL A 503 -12.95 15.49 -31.44
N LEU A 504 -13.92 15.65 -30.54
CA LEU A 504 -13.97 15.01 -29.24
C LEU A 504 -14.91 13.80 -29.22
N SER A 505 -14.35 12.60 -29.03
CA SER A 505 -15.09 11.36 -28.80
C SER A 505 -15.01 10.92 -27.35
N ILE A 506 -16.15 10.78 -26.68
CA ILE A 506 -16.23 10.38 -25.26
C ILE A 506 -16.94 9.04 -25.09
N LYS A 507 -16.29 8.14 -24.35
CA LYS A 507 -16.89 6.89 -23.88
C LYS A 507 -17.66 7.06 -22.59
N GLY A 508 -18.87 6.53 -22.57
CA GLY A 508 -19.71 6.47 -21.38
C GLY A 508 -20.60 5.23 -21.33
N GLY A 509 -21.79 5.36 -20.75
CA GLY A 509 -22.78 4.28 -20.67
C GLY A 509 -22.40 3.16 -19.71
N GLN A 510 -21.51 3.42 -18.75
CA GLN A 510 -21.28 2.50 -17.64
C GLN A 510 -22.15 2.86 -16.43
N LEU A 511 -22.29 1.92 -15.50
CA LEU A 511 -22.87 2.23 -14.20
C LEU A 511 -21.96 3.18 -13.43
N PRO A 512 -22.50 4.19 -12.72
CA PRO A 512 -21.68 5.14 -11.97
C PRO A 512 -20.74 4.45 -10.98
N GLY A 513 -19.44 4.74 -11.12
CA GLY A 513 -18.39 4.18 -10.26
C GLY A 513 -18.09 2.69 -10.48
N GLN A 514 -18.61 2.06 -11.53
CA GLN A 514 -18.43 0.64 -11.81
C GLN A 514 -18.03 0.41 -13.27
N MET A 515 -17.14 -0.56 -13.50
CA MET A 515 -16.73 -0.99 -14.84
C MET A 515 -17.72 -1.99 -15.45
N ARG A 516 -19.01 -1.63 -15.49
CA ARG A 516 -20.10 -2.49 -15.99
C ARG A 516 -20.98 -1.72 -16.98
N PRO A 517 -21.22 -2.24 -18.20
CA PRO A 517 -22.11 -1.58 -19.16
C PRO A 517 -23.56 -1.57 -18.71
N ASP A 518 -24.27 -0.50 -19.02
CA ASP A 518 -25.72 -0.37 -18.86
C ASP A 518 -26.25 0.50 -20.01
N GLY A 519 -26.92 -0.14 -20.96
CA GLY A 519 -27.46 0.46 -22.17
C GLY A 519 -28.89 1.00 -21.99
N SER A 520 -29.44 0.93 -20.77
CA SER A 520 -30.79 1.41 -20.51
C SER A 520 -30.93 2.90 -20.78
N GLU A 521 -32.12 3.31 -21.20
CA GLU A 521 -32.45 4.71 -21.49
C GLU A 521 -31.99 5.64 -20.36
N LYS A 522 -32.33 5.30 -19.12
CA LYS A 522 -31.98 6.09 -17.94
C LYS A 522 -30.47 6.28 -17.78
N ASN A 523 -29.69 5.22 -17.99
CA ASN A 523 -28.24 5.24 -17.78
C ASN A 523 -27.53 6.01 -18.90
N VAL A 524 -27.92 5.76 -20.16
CA VAL A 524 -27.36 6.43 -21.34
C VAL A 524 -27.61 7.94 -21.27
N LYS A 525 -28.85 8.36 -20.99
CA LYS A 525 -29.21 9.78 -20.86
C LYS A 525 -28.40 10.46 -19.75
N ARG A 526 -28.30 9.82 -18.57
CA ARG A 526 -27.48 10.33 -17.45
C ARG A 526 -26.02 10.50 -17.87
N SER A 527 -25.40 9.47 -18.45
CA SER A 527 -23.99 9.50 -18.84
C SER A 527 -23.69 10.66 -19.81
N ILE A 528 -24.54 10.86 -20.83
CA ILE A 528 -24.38 11.98 -21.77
C ILE A 528 -24.54 13.33 -21.07
N ASP A 529 -25.60 13.49 -20.26
CA ASP A 529 -25.86 14.75 -19.54
C ASP A 529 -24.75 15.08 -18.53
N GLU A 530 -24.17 14.09 -17.85
CA GLU A 530 -23.03 14.27 -16.95
C GLU A 530 -21.77 14.67 -17.71
N CYS A 531 -21.47 14.02 -18.84
CA CYS A 531 -20.33 14.40 -19.68
C CYS A 531 -20.46 15.84 -20.18
N LEU A 532 -21.64 16.25 -20.68
CA LEU A 532 -21.92 17.61 -21.12
C LEU A 532 -21.81 18.62 -19.97
N LYS A 533 -22.31 18.26 -18.79
CA LYS A 533 -22.21 19.09 -17.58
C LYS A 533 -20.75 19.32 -17.19
N TRP A 534 -19.91 18.28 -17.23
CA TRP A 534 -18.49 18.42 -16.90
C TRP A 534 -17.73 19.27 -17.91
N LEU A 535 -18.11 19.28 -19.18
CA LEU A 535 -17.51 20.18 -20.18
C LEU A 535 -17.99 21.63 -20.05
N ASP A 536 -19.10 21.87 -19.33
CA ASP A 536 -19.57 23.20 -18.93
C ASP A 536 -19.68 24.17 -20.14
N GLY A 537 -20.18 23.67 -21.26
CA GLY A 537 -20.36 24.43 -22.50
C GLY A 537 -19.08 24.85 -23.23
N LYS A 538 -17.89 24.55 -22.70
CA LYS A 538 -16.59 24.94 -23.31
C LYS A 538 -16.27 24.16 -24.58
N LYS A 539 -16.78 22.92 -24.67
CA LYS A 539 -16.67 22.04 -25.84
C LYS A 539 -17.90 21.14 -25.90
N SER A 540 -18.50 21.00 -27.08
CA SER A 540 -19.53 20.00 -27.34
C SER A 540 -18.94 18.61 -27.52
N LEU A 541 -19.73 17.58 -27.24
CA LEU A 541 -19.38 16.21 -27.62
C LEU A 541 -19.59 16.07 -29.13
N ASP A 542 -18.51 15.80 -29.88
CA ASP A 542 -18.62 15.54 -31.31
C ASP A 542 -19.11 14.10 -31.53
N LEU A 543 -18.58 13.15 -30.74
CA LEU A 543 -18.99 11.75 -30.74
C LEU A 543 -19.19 11.24 -29.31
N PHE A 544 -20.19 10.39 -29.14
CA PHE A 544 -20.42 9.64 -27.90
C PHE A 544 -20.60 8.16 -28.23
N GLU A 545 -20.05 7.31 -27.38
CA GLU A 545 -20.19 5.86 -27.50
C GLU A 545 -20.32 5.21 -26.13
N CYS A 546 -21.15 4.17 -26.04
CA CYS A 546 -21.13 3.29 -24.89
C CYS A 546 -19.83 2.46 -24.91
N ALA A 547 -19.11 2.40 -23.79
CA ALA A 547 -17.80 1.77 -23.72
C ALA A 547 -17.83 0.28 -24.09
N ARG A 548 -18.95 -0.41 -23.82
CA ARG A 548 -19.24 -1.81 -24.17
C ARG A 548 -20.72 -1.96 -24.49
N VAL A 549 -21.07 -3.00 -25.24
CA VAL A 549 -22.47 -3.42 -25.45
C VAL A 549 -23.02 -3.96 -24.13
N ASP A 550 -24.21 -3.48 -23.74
CA ASP A 550 -24.94 -4.06 -22.62
C ASP A 550 -25.70 -5.31 -23.09
N PRO A 551 -25.45 -6.49 -22.51
CA PRO A 551 -26.17 -7.71 -22.90
C PRO A 551 -27.67 -7.67 -22.57
N ASN A 552 -28.12 -6.74 -21.71
CA ASN A 552 -29.51 -6.65 -21.28
C ASN A 552 -30.34 -5.66 -22.08
N THR A 553 -29.71 -4.79 -22.88
CA THR A 553 -30.40 -3.75 -23.64
C THR A 553 -30.03 -3.89 -25.12
N PRO A 554 -30.99 -4.11 -26.04
CA PRO A 554 -30.71 -4.17 -27.46
C PRO A 554 -29.93 -2.94 -27.95
N ILE A 555 -28.94 -3.15 -28.83
CA ILE A 555 -28.10 -2.06 -29.33
C ILE A 555 -28.92 -1.03 -30.10
N GLU A 556 -29.99 -1.46 -30.77
CA GLU A 556 -30.93 -0.61 -31.48
C GLU A 556 -31.61 0.41 -30.55
N GLU A 557 -31.99 -0.02 -29.35
CA GLU A 557 -32.56 0.87 -28.32
C GLU A 557 -31.52 1.83 -27.79
N THR A 558 -30.33 1.32 -27.41
CA THR A 558 -29.21 2.12 -26.91
C THR A 558 -28.86 3.24 -27.91
N VAL A 559 -28.73 2.90 -29.19
CA VAL A 559 -28.44 3.85 -30.27
C VAL A 559 -29.61 4.81 -30.50
N GLY A 560 -30.85 4.34 -30.35
CA GLY A 560 -32.05 5.18 -30.39
C GLY A 560 -32.00 6.30 -29.34
N TYR A 561 -31.65 5.97 -28.09
CA TYR A 561 -31.53 6.94 -27.00
C TYR A 561 -30.42 7.98 -27.27
N ILE A 562 -29.27 7.55 -27.81
CA ILE A 562 -28.18 8.48 -28.18
C ILE A 562 -28.62 9.37 -29.36
N ALA A 563 -29.34 8.81 -30.35
CA ALA A 563 -29.81 9.55 -31.51
C ALA A 563 -30.79 10.69 -31.15
N GLU A 564 -31.51 10.60 -30.03
CA GLU A 564 -32.31 11.72 -29.50
C GLU A 564 -31.44 12.94 -29.18
N TYR A 565 -30.24 12.73 -28.63
CA TYR A 565 -29.30 13.82 -28.31
C TYR A 565 -28.68 14.42 -29.57
N VAL A 566 -28.43 13.59 -30.59
CA VAL A 566 -27.98 14.07 -31.92
C VAL A 566 -29.05 14.94 -32.56
N LYS A 567 -30.31 14.49 -32.59
CA LYS A 567 -31.45 15.25 -33.12
C LYS A 567 -31.68 16.55 -32.35
N ALA A 568 -31.44 16.55 -31.04
CA ALA A 568 -31.52 17.74 -30.20
C ALA A 568 -30.33 18.71 -30.37
N GLY A 569 -29.34 18.38 -31.21
CA GLY A 569 -28.14 19.19 -31.43
C GLY A 569 -27.16 19.23 -30.26
N LYS A 570 -27.32 18.34 -29.27
CA LYS A 570 -26.43 18.24 -28.10
C LYS A 570 -25.20 17.36 -28.35
N LEU A 571 -25.23 16.56 -29.41
CA LEU A 571 -24.19 15.61 -29.79
C LEU A 571 -23.98 15.66 -31.31
N GLY A 572 -22.74 15.63 -31.78
CA GLY A 572 -22.43 15.67 -33.22
C GLY A 572 -22.71 14.35 -33.96
N GLY A 573 -22.58 13.21 -33.28
CA GLY A 573 -22.76 11.89 -33.88
C GLY A 573 -22.53 10.74 -32.90
N ILE A 574 -22.68 9.52 -33.41
CA ILE A 574 -22.64 8.28 -32.61
C ILE A 574 -21.43 7.47 -33.05
N SER A 575 -20.61 7.04 -32.09
CA SER A 575 -19.58 6.01 -32.28
C SER A 575 -20.00 4.74 -31.53
N LEU A 576 -19.40 3.61 -31.90
CA LEU A 576 -19.60 2.33 -31.23
C LEU A 576 -18.25 1.78 -30.76
N SER A 577 -18.17 1.25 -29.55
CA SER A 577 -16.93 0.66 -29.03
C SER A 577 -17.11 -0.83 -28.78
N GLU A 578 -16.18 -1.64 -29.30
CA GLU A 578 -16.05 -3.08 -28.99
C GLU A 578 -17.28 -3.93 -29.35
N VAL A 579 -17.91 -3.58 -30.48
CA VAL A 579 -19.09 -4.23 -31.07
C VAL A 579 -18.74 -5.30 -32.10
N GLY A 580 -19.61 -6.32 -32.25
CA GLY A 580 -19.53 -7.30 -33.32
C GLY A 580 -20.14 -6.83 -34.65
N ALA A 581 -19.86 -7.55 -35.74
CA ALA A 581 -20.34 -7.23 -37.09
C ALA A 581 -21.87 -7.12 -37.21
N ASN A 582 -22.61 -7.96 -36.48
CA ASN A 582 -24.08 -7.92 -36.46
C ASN A 582 -24.60 -6.69 -35.72
N SER A 583 -24.01 -6.37 -34.57
CA SER A 583 -24.33 -5.20 -33.76
C SER A 583 -24.09 -3.90 -34.53
N ILE A 584 -23.00 -3.83 -35.33
CA ILE A 584 -22.73 -2.68 -36.22
C ILE A 584 -23.86 -2.48 -37.23
N ARG A 585 -24.29 -3.55 -37.93
CA ARG A 585 -25.37 -3.45 -38.93
C ARG A 585 -26.71 -3.04 -38.29
N LYS A 586 -27.01 -3.59 -37.12
CA LYS A 586 -28.19 -3.23 -36.33
C LYS A 586 -28.18 -1.76 -35.92
N ALA A 587 -27.09 -1.30 -35.33
CA ALA A 587 -26.90 0.11 -34.95
C ALA A 587 -27.04 1.05 -36.16
N ALA A 588 -26.40 0.71 -37.28
CA ALA A 588 -26.46 1.49 -38.52
C ALA A 588 -27.87 1.56 -39.14
N SER A 589 -28.74 0.59 -38.87
CA SER A 589 -30.14 0.64 -39.31
C SER A 589 -30.99 1.66 -38.53
N VAL A 590 -30.55 2.06 -37.34
CA VAL A 590 -31.25 3.03 -36.48
C VAL A 590 -30.76 4.45 -36.73
N HIS A 591 -29.44 4.65 -36.79
CA HIS A 591 -28.84 5.95 -37.02
C HIS A 591 -27.49 5.82 -37.72
N LYS A 592 -27.05 6.87 -38.43
CA LYS A 592 -25.71 6.91 -39.02
C LYS A 592 -24.64 6.77 -37.92
N ILE A 593 -23.77 5.78 -38.07
CA ILE A 593 -22.62 5.55 -37.20
C ILE A 593 -21.41 6.25 -37.80
N ALA A 594 -20.75 7.08 -37.01
CA ALA A 594 -19.63 7.91 -37.45
C ALA A 594 -18.29 7.17 -37.38
N ALA A 595 -18.13 6.27 -36.42
CA ALA A 595 -16.94 5.44 -36.23
C ALA A 595 -17.25 4.17 -35.44
N VAL A 596 -16.38 3.17 -35.58
CA VAL A 596 -16.34 1.99 -34.71
C VAL A 596 -14.95 1.91 -34.08
N GLU A 597 -14.87 2.01 -32.76
CA GLU A 597 -13.64 1.87 -32.01
C GLU A 597 -13.40 0.42 -31.54
N VAL A 598 -12.28 -0.18 -31.95
CA VAL A 598 -11.89 -1.57 -31.63
C VAL A 598 -10.38 -1.70 -31.47
N GLU A 599 -9.93 -2.73 -30.73
CA GLU A 599 -8.49 -3.01 -30.62
C GLU A 599 -7.95 -3.49 -31.96
N PHE A 600 -6.91 -2.84 -32.49
CA PHE A 600 -6.24 -3.30 -33.71
C PHE A 600 -4.76 -2.93 -33.74
N SER A 601 -3.91 -3.94 -33.88
CA SER A 601 -2.45 -3.80 -33.97
C SER A 601 -1.83 -5.10 -34.47
N LEU A 602 -0.50 -5.13 -34.67
CA LEU A 602 0.23 -6.39 -34.86
C LEU A 602 0.03 -7.38 -33.68
N PHE A 603 -0.39 -6.90 -32.51
CA PHE A 603 -0.66 -7.71 -31.33
C PHE A 603 -2.13 -8.17 -31.22
N CYS A 604 -3.01 -7.69 -32.10
CA CYS A 604 -4.44 -8.00 -32.11
C CYS A 604 -5.01 -7.77 -33.53
N THR A 605 -5.17 -8.86 -34.28
CA THR A 605 -5.59 -8.87 -35.69
C THR A 605 -7.03 -9.37 -35.89
N ASP A 606 -7.78 -9.56 -34.81
CA ASP A 606 -9.09 -10.24 -34.80
C ASP A 606 -10.10 -9.67 -35.82
N ILE A 607 -10.06 -8.35 -36.06
CA ILE A 607 -11.00 -7.67 -36.97
C ILE A 607 -10.85 -8.06 -38.44
N LEU A 608 -9.71 -8.66 -38.80
CA LEU A 608 -9.46 -9.18 -40.14
C LEU A 608 -10.34 -10.40 -40.45
N GLU A 609 -10.73 -11.14 -39.42
CA GLU A 609 -11.41 -12.44 -39.56
C GLU A 609 -12.81 -12.43 -38.97
N ASN A 610 -13.05 -11.68 -37.88
CA ASN A 610 -14.33 -11.69 -37.16
C ASN A 610 -15.48 -10.94 -37.85
N GLY A 611 -15.22 -10.38 -39.04
CA GLY A 611 -16.20 -9.68 -39.88
C GLY A 611 -16.47 -8.21 -39.52
N VAL A 612 -15.87 -7.67 -38.46
CA VAL A 612 -16.02 -6.26 -38.07
C VAL A 612 -15.47 -5.33 -39.16
N ALA A 613 -14.24 -5.54 -39.63
CA ALA A 613 -13.66 -4.71 -40.69
C ALA A 613 -14.50 -4.72 -41.96
N LYS A 614 -15.01 -5.91 -42.34
CA LYS A 614 -15.89 -6.08 -43.48
C LYS A 614 -17.20 -5.29 -43.33
N ALA A 615 -17.87 -5.41 -42.17
CA ALA A 615 -19.11 -4.67 -41.90
C ALA A 615 -18.89 -3.15 -41.94
N CYS A 616 -17.79 -2.66 -41.37
CA CYS A 616 -17.41 -1.26 -41.42
C CYS A 616 -17.15 -0.79 -42.86
N ALA A 617 -16.44 -1.58 -43.67
CA ALA A 617 -16.18 -1.25 -45.07
C ALA A 617 -17.47 -1.22 -45.92
N GLU A 618 -18.36 -2.21 -45.75
CA GLU A 618 -19.67 -2.27 -46.40
C GLU A 618 -20.53 -1.02 -46.12
N LEU A 619 -20.47 -0.51 -44.89
CA LEU A 619 -21.27 0.62 -44.42
C LEU A 619 -20.54 1.96 -44.53
N ASN A 620 -19.31 1.97 -45.07
CA ASN A 620 -18.44 3.15 -45.13
C ASN A 620 -18.23 3.83 -43.76
N ILE A 621 -17.98 3.02 -42.73
CA ILE A 621 -17.71 3.44 -41.35
C ILE A 621 -16.20 3.33 -41.09
N PRO A 622 -15.49 4.39 -40.70
CA PRO A 622 -14.10 4.30 -40.31
C PRO A 622 -13.94 3.53 -39.00
N ILE A 623 -12.80 2.84 -38.85
CA ILE A 623 -12.41 2.19 -37.60
C ILE A 623 -11.41 3.08 -36.86
N VAL A 624 -11.71 3.38 -35.60
CA VAL A 624 -10.78 3.99 -34.66
C VAL A 624 -10.03 2.85 -33.95
N ALA A 625 -8.74 2.71 -34.24
CA ALA A 625 -7.94 1.59 -33.76
C ALA A 625 -7.27 1.93 -32.43
N TYR A 626 -7.80 1.39 -31.32
CA TYR A 626 -7.19 1.58 -29.99
C TYR A 626 -6.10 0.54 -29.69
N SER A 627 -5.21 0.90 -28.76
CA SER A 627 -3.97 0.16 -28.46
C SER A 627 -3.14 -0.21 -29.70
N PRO A 628 -2.91 0.70 -30.68
CA PRO A 628 -2.17 0.36 -31.90
C PRO A 628 -0.71 -0.05 -31.65
N LEU A 629 -0.18 0.28 -30.47
CA LEU A 629 1.16 -0.09 -29.99
C LEU A 629 1.16 -1.32 -29.06
N GLY A 630 0.06 -2.09 -28.99
CA GLY A 630 -0.04 -3.26 -28.11
C GLY A 630 0.16 -2.88 -26.63
N ARG A 631 -0.40 -1.76 -26.19
CA ARG A 631 -0.25 -1.25 -24.80
C ARG A 631 1.20 -0.98 -24.40
N GLY A 632 2.05 -0.62 -25.37
CA GLY A 632 3.47 -0.34 -25.19
C GLY A 632 4.38 -1.53 -25.54
N PHE A 633 3.81 -2.72 -25.75
CA PHE A 633 4.53 -3.93 -26.11
C PHE A 633 5.25 -3.80 -27.46
N LEU A 634 4.57 -3.30 -28.49
CA LEU A 634 5.15 -3.08 -29.83
C LEU A 634 6.06 -1.84 -29.92
N ALA A 635 6.07 -1.01 -28.88
CA ALA A 635 7.01 0.12 -28.73
C ALA A 635 8.28 -0.29 -27.97
N SER A 636 8.49 -1.59 -27.75
CA SER A 636 9.65 -2.15 -27.05
C SER A 636 9.84 -1.64 -25.63
N LYS A 637 8.73 -1.25 -24.98
CA LYS A 637 8.74 -0.78 -23.58
C LYS A 637 9.10 -1.90 -22.61
N TYR A 638 8.75 -3.14 -22.95
CA TYR A 638 8.92 -4.33 -22.13
C TYR A 638 9.77 -5.34 -22.90
N LYS A 639 10.77 -5.93 -22.25
CA LYS A 639 11.66 -6.97 -22.79
C LYS A 639 11.51 -8.29 -22.05
N LYS A 640 11.10 -8.23 -20.79
CA LYS A 640 10.76 -9.37 -19.94
C LYS A 640 9.52 -9.04 -19.12
N HIS A 641 8.84 -10.07 -18.63
CA HIS A 641 7.64 -9.91 -17.81
C HIS A 641 7.84 -8.95 -16.63
N ASP A 642 9.02 -8.98 -16.00
CA ASP A 642 9.35 -8.13 -14.86
C ASP A 642 9.48 -6.64 -15.19
N ASP A 643 9.54 -6.27 -16.47
CA ASP A 643 9.51 -4.86 -16.89
C ASP A 643 8.09 -4.28 -16.81
N LEU A 644 7.05 -5.12 -16.68
CA LEU A 644 5.70 -4.64 -16.38
C LEU A 644 5.70 -4.04 -14.98
N GLU A 645 5.20 -2.81 -14.84
CA GLU A 645 5.08 -2.19 -13.51
C GLU A 645 4.24 -3.09 -12.57
N PRO A 646 4.60 -3.23 -11.28
CA PRO A 646 3.92 -4.13 -10.35
C PRO A 646 2.41 -3.89 -10.18
N ASP A 647 1.97 -2.64 -10.35
CA ASP A 647 0.58 -2.16 -10.28
C ASP A 647 -0.11 -2.06 -11.65
N SER A 648 0.59 -2.41 -12.72
CA SER A 648 0.05 -2.36 -14.08
C SER A 648 -1.07 -3.37 -14.26
N MET A 649 -2.22 -2.92 -14.78
CA MET A 649 -3.30 -3.81 -15.23
C MET A 649 -2.83 -4.89 -16.22
N LEU A 650 -1.72 -4.65 -16.93
CA LEU A 650 -1.13 -5.64 -17.84
C LEU A 650 -0.78 -6.94 -17.11
N ARG A 651 -0.37 -6.89 -15.83
CA ARG A 651 -0.05 -8.09 -15.03
C ARG A 651 -1.27 -8.97 -14.75
N HIS A 652 -2.48 -8.51 -15.06
CA HIS A 652 -3.72 -9.28 -14.94
C HIS A 652 -4.32 -9.66 -16.31
N MET A 653 -3.70 -9.24 -17.41
CA MET A 653 -4.16 -9.56 -18.76
C MET A 653 -3.56 -10.88 -19.23
N PRO A 654 -4.34 -11.82 -19.82
CA PRO A 654 -3.84 -13.14 -20.20
C PRO A 654 -2.64 -13.09 -21.17
N ARG A 655 -2.63 -12.17 -22.14
CA ARG A 655 -1.51 -11.98 -23.10
C ARG A 655 -0.17 -11.54 -22.49
N PHE A 656 -0.18 -11.15 -21.22
CA PHE A 656 0.98 -10.61 -20.52
C PHE A 656 1.39 -11.48 -19.33
N GLN A 657 0.81 -12.68 -19.16
CA GLN A 657 1.17 -13.58 -18.06
C GLN A 657 2.52 -14.25 -18.31
N PRO A 658 3.28 -14.61 -17.24
CA PRO A 658 4.62 -15.19 -17.37
C PRO A 658 4.69 -16.39 -18.32
N GLU A 659 3.66 -17.23 -18.37
CA GLU A 659 3.64 -18.47 -19.15
C GLU A 659 3.58 -18.22 -20.66
N VAL A 660 3.07 -17.06 -21.09
CA VAL A 660 2.89 -16.71 -22.51
C VAL A 660 3.75 -15.52 -22.94
N PHE A 661 4.33 -14.79 -21.99
CA PHE A 661 5.11 -13.57 -22.25
C PHE A 661 6.30 -13.85 -23.16
N ASP A 662 7.06 -14.92 -22.88
CA ASP A 662 8.27 -15.29 -23.64
C ASP A 662 7.97 -15.72 -25.08
N GLU A 663 6.75 -16.19 -25.37
CA GLU A 663 6.30 -16.45 -26.73
C GLU A 663 5.89 -15.16 -27.43
N ASN A 664 5.09 -14.34 -26.77
CA ASN A 664 4.57 -13.08 -27.32
C ASN A 664 5.69 -12.07 -27.61
N ILE A 665 6.76 -12.01 -26.81
CA ILE A 665 7.86 -11.06 -27.01
C ILE A 665 8.65 -11.32 -28.30
N LYS A 666 8.57 -12.53 -28.88
CA LYS A 666 9.23 -12.86 -30.15
C LYS A 666 8.72 -12.00 -31.30
N LEU A 667 7.44 -11.64 -31.28
CA LEU A 667 6.87 -10.67 -32.23
C LEU A 667 7.58 -9.31 -32.12
N VAL A 668 7.81 -8.83 -30.89
CA VAL A 668 8.45 -7.53 -30.65
C VAL A 668 9.89 -7.52 -31.17
N HIS A 669 10.65 -8.58 -30.91
CA HIS A 669 12.02 -8.71 -31.43
C HIS A 669 12.06 -8.74 -32.97
N ALA A 670 11.06 -9.34 -33.61
CA ALA A 670 10.98 -9.36 -35.07
C ALA A 670 10.65 -7.96 -35.64
N VAL A 671 9.72 -7.24 -35.01
CA VAL A 671 9.38 -5.84 -35.38
C VAL A 671 10.58 -4.91 -35.18
N GLU A 672 11.39 -5.12 -34.13
CA GLU A 672 12.65 -4.39 -33.91
C GLU A 672 13.65 -4.59 -35.04
N GLY A 673 13.75 -5.79 -35.60
CA GLY A 673 14.61 -6.07 -36.76
C GLY A 673 14.24 -5.21 -37.97
N ILE A 674 12.93 -5.08 -38.26
CA ILE A 674 12.43 -4.21 -39.34
C ILE A 674 12.70 -2.75 -39.03
N ALA A 675 12.43 -2.32 -37.79
CA ALA A 675 12.69 -0.96 -37.34
C ALA A 675 14.16 -0.56 -37.51
N GLN A 676 15.08 -1.48 -37.16
CA GLN A 676 16.52 -1.29 -37.33
C GLN A 676 16.92 -1.17 -38.80
N LYS A 677 16.41 -2.05 -39.68
CA LYS A 677 16.66 -1.97 -41.14
C LYS A 677 16.25 -0.63 -41.74
N LYS A 678 15.18 -0.04 -41.22
CA LYS A 678 14.62 1.24 -41.69
C LYS A 678 15.13 2.48 -40.95
N GLY A 679 15.87 2.33 -39.87
CA GLY A 679 16.34 3.47 -39.05
C GLY A 679 15.21 4.22 -38.34
N VAL A 680 14.13 3.52 -37.95
CA VAL A 680 12.94 4.07 -37.27
C VAL A 680 12.71 3.35 -35.94
N THR A 681 11.76 3.80 -35.13
CA THR A 681 11.39 3.10 -33.89
C THR A 681 10.41 1.95 -34.15
N PRO A 682 10.38 0.92 -33.29
CA PRO A 682 9.39 -0.17 -33.37
C PRO A 682 7.93 0.33 -33.32
N GLY A 683 7.67 1.38 -32.54
CA GLY A 683 6.36 2.03 -32.50
C GLY A 683 5.95 2.65 -33.84
N GLN A 684 6.90 3.27 -34.55
CA GLN A 684 6.67 3.82 -35.89
C GLN A 684 6.36 2.70 -36.91
N VAL A 685 7.02 1.54 -36.82
CA VAL A 685 6.70 0.36 -37.65
C VAL A 685 5.28 -0.14 -37.35
N ALA A 686 4.93 -0.30 -36.08
CA ALA A 686 3.60 -0.77 -35.67
C ALA A 686 2.48 0.16 -36.16
N LEU A 687 2.65 1.48 -36.02
CA LEU A 687 1.70 2.48 -36.53
C LEU A 687 1.66 2.50 -38.07
N GLY A 688 2.82 2.38 -38.72
CA GLY A 688 2.93 2.26 -40.16
C GLY A 688 2.16 1.06 -40.71
N TRP A 689 2.21 -0.08 -40.01
CA TRP A 689 1.47 -1.30 -40.39
C TRP A 689 -0.05 -1.11 -40.31
N VAL A 690 -0.55 -0.48 -39.24
CA VAL A 690 -1.99 -0.16 -39.13
C VAL A 690 -2.42 0.76 -40.27
N LEU A 691 -1.67 1.84 -40.52
CA LEU A 691 -2.00 2.81 -41.58
C LEU A 691 -1.89 2.23 -42.99
N HIS A 692 -0.92 1.35 -43.24
CA HIS A 692 -0.74 0.72 -44.55
C HIS A 692 -1.99 -0.07 -44.98
N GLN A 693 -2.71 -0.66 -44.03
CA GLN A 693 -3.93 -1.43 -44.30
C GLN A 693 -5.15 -0.55 -44.58
N SER A 694 -5.14 0.72 -44.17
CA SER A 694 -6.28 1.63 -44.32
C SER A 694 -6.73 1.75 -45.78
N GLY A 695 -7.99 1.40 -46.06
CA GLY A 695 -8.56 1.47 -47.41
C GLY A 695 -8.02 0.45 -48.42
N LYS A 696 -7.20 -0.51 -48.00
CA LYS A 696 -6.66 -1.59 -48.87
C LYS A 696 -7.37 -2.91 -48.60
N ASN A 697 -7.44 -3.79 -49.61
CA ASN A 697 -7.91 -5.17 -49.46
C ASN A 697 -9.28 -5.33 -48.74
N GLY A 698 -10.20 -4.38 -48.97
CA GLY A 698 -11.52 -4.39 -48.33
C GLY A 698 -11.55 -3.89 -46.88
N MET A 699 -10.44 -3.31 -46.38
CA MET A 699 -10.39 -2.65 -45.08
C MET A 699 -11.04 -1.26 -45.14
N PRO A 700 -11.73 -0.83 -44.08
CA PRO A 700 -12.22 0.54 -43.96
C PRO A 700 -11.06 1.52 -43.76
N THR A 701 -11.37 2.81 -43.72
CA THR A 701 -10.40 3.82 -43.23
C THR A 701 -10.05 3.49 -41.77
N LEU A 702 -8.75 3.42 -41.47
CA LEU A 702 -8.24 3.17 -40.13
C LEU A 702 -7.63 4.44 -39.52
N ILE A 703 -8.05 4.77 -38.31
CA ILE A 703 -7.59 5.93 -37.55
C ILE A 703 -6.96 5.41 -36.25
N PRO A 704 -5.63 5.19 -36.20
CA PRO A 704 -4.97 4.75 -34.97
C PRO A 704 -4.98 5.86 -33.92
N ILE A 705 -5.27 5.51 -32.66
CA ILE A 705 -5.25 6.43 -31.52
C ILE A 705 -4.18 6.03 -30.49
N PRO A 706 -2.88 6.24 -30.77
CA PRO A 706 -1.82 5.92 -29.82
C PRO A 706 -1.85 6.88 -28.61
N GLY A 707 -1.86 6.32 -27.41
CA GLY A 707 -1.74 7.10 -26.16
C GLY A 707 -0.31 7.56 -25.89
N ALA A 708 -0.16 8.76 -25.30
CA ALA A 708 1.12 9.31 -24.89
C ALA A 708 0.95 10.24 -23.68
N THR A 709 1.98 10.33 -22.84
CA THR A 709 2.02 11.23 -21.68
C THR A 709 3.10 12.32 -21.80
N THR A 710 3.85 12.33 -22.91
CA THR A 710 4.88 13.35 -23.18
C THR A 710 4.84 13.82 -24.63
N SER A 711 5.23 15.08 -24.84
CA SER A 711 5.36 15.72 -26.15
C SER A 711 6.28 14.95 -27.11
N GLU A 712 7.36 14.34 -26.61
CA GLU A 712 8.32 13.55 -27.41
C GLU A 712 7.66 12.30 -27.99
N ARG A 713 6.89 11.58 -27.18
CA ARG A 713 6.18 10.38 -27.63
C ARG A 713 5.09 10.72 -28.64
N VAL A 714 4.42 11.86 -28.49
CA VAL A 714 3.49 12.36 -29.50
C VAL A 714 4.22 12.63 -30.83
N LYS A 715 5.36 13.34 -30.80
CA LYS A 715 6.16 13.61 -32.01
C LYS A 715 6.61 12.34 -32.72
N GLU A 716 7.03 11.32 -31.95
CA GLU A 716 7.40 10.00 -32.48
C GLU A 716 6.20 9.30 -33.14
N ASN A 717 5.06 9.24 -32.44
CA ASN A 717 3.84 8.58 -32.93
C ASN A 717 3.25 9.24 -34.18
N MET A 718 3.50 10.55 -34.37
CA MET A 718 3.07 11.30 -35.58
C MET A 718 3.97 11.07 -36.80
N GLN A 719 4.99 10.22 -36.69
CA GLN A 719 5.90 9.87 -37.79
C GLN A 719 5.89 8.36 -38.04
N PRO A 720 4.75 7.76 -38.44
CA PRO A 720 4.68 6.33 -38.74
C PRO A 720 5.65 5.96 -39.88
N ALA A 721 6.21 4.76 -39.81
CA ALA A 721 7.13 4.28 -40.82
C ALA A 721 6.41 4.03 -42.15
N ARG A 722 7.04 4.42 -43.26
CA ARG A 722 6.58 4.03 -44.59
C ARG A 722 6.99 2.58 -44.86
N LEU A 723 5.99 1.71 -44.98
CA LEU A 723 6.17 0.28 -45.27
C LEU A 723 5.80 -0.01 -46.72
N ASP A 724 6.69 -0.71 -47.43
CA ASP A 724 6.46 -1.23 -48.78
C ASP A 724 5.90 -2.66 -48.75
N GLU A 725 5.62 -3.23 -49.92
CA GLU A 725 5.04 -4.57 -50.03
C GLU A 725 5.99 -5.68 -49.51
N SER A 726 7.31 -5.48 -49.59
CA SER A 726 8.28 -6.43 -49.03
C SER A 726 8.25 -6.40 -47.50
N ASP A 727 8.15 -5.21 -46.90
CA ASP A 727 8.01 -5.06 -45.44
C ASP A 727 6.71 -5.71 -44.95
N MET A 728 5.62 -5.54 -45.70
CA MET A 728 4.33 -6.13 -45.35
C MET A 728 4.33 -7.65 -45.48
N GLN A 729 5.02 -8.21 -46.48
CA GLN A 729 5.24 -9.66 -46.59
C GLN A 729 6.09 -10.19 -45.42
N GLU A 730 7.15 -9.48 -45.04
CA GLU A 730 7.98 -9.85 -43.88
C GLU A 730 7.14 -9.83 -42.58
N LEU A 731 6.33 -8.78 -42.37
CA LEU A 731 5.42 -8.68 -41.21
C LEU A 731 4.33 -9.77 -41.21
N ALA A 732 3.78 -10.13 -42.37
CA ALA A 732 2.82 -11.23 -42.48
C ALA A 732 3.47 -12.57 -42.07
N GLN A 733 4.67 -12.86 -42.57
CA GLN A 733 5.43 -14.06 -42.18
C GLN A 733 5.77 -14.06 -40.68
N ILE A 734 6.06 -12.89 -40.10
CA ILE A 734 6.30 -12.75 -38.66
C ILE A 734 5.05 -13.10 -37.86
N LEU A 735 3.87 -12.61 -38.26
CA LEU A 735 2.60 -12.92 -37.58
C LEU A 735 2.24 -14.40 -37.68
N GLU A 736 2.47 -15.03 -38.83
CA GLU A 736 2.27 -16.47 -39.01
C GLU A 736 3.24 -17.29 -38.13
N LYS A 737 4.50 -16.85 -38.03
CA LYS A 737 5.54 -17.53 -37.26
C LYS A 737 5.40 -17.37 -35.76
N PHE A 738 4.90 -16.23 -35.30
CA PHE A 738 4.76 -15.87 -33.88
C PHE A 738 3.31 -15.48 -33.55
N PRO A 739 2.37 -16.46 -33.57
CA PRO A 739 0.99 -16.19 -33.22
C PRO A 739 0.88 -15.75 -31.75
N ILE A 740 0.04 -14.74 -31.50
CA ILE A 740 -0.17 -14.22 -30.14
C ILE A 740 -0.92 -15.25 -29.30
N THR A 741 -0.37 -15.55 -28.12
CA THR A 741 -0.95 -16.50 -27.17
C THR A 741 -1.61 -15.75 -26.00
N GLY A 742 -2.79 -16.22 -25.60
CA GLY A 742 -3.60 -15.64 -24.53
C GLY A 742 -4.72 -14.73 -25.03
N GLU A 743 -5.82 -14.69 -24.27
CA GLU A 743 -6.97 -13.83 -24.52
C GLU A 743 -6.64 -12.33 -24.31
N ARG A 744 -7.35 -11.43 -25.01
CA ARG A 744 -7.17 -9.96 -24.86
C ARG A 744 -7.45 -9.50 -23.43
N TYR A 745 -8.46 -10.09 -22.82
CA TYR A 745 -9.00 -9.73 -21.51
C TYR A 745 -9.31 -10.98 -20.68
N GLY A 746 -9.49 -10.80 -19.36
CA GLY A 746 -10.04 -11.85 -18.51
C GLY A 746 -11.46 -12.24 -18.93
N LYS A 747 -11.89 -13.46 -18.57
CA LYS A 747 -13.12 -14.11 -19.07
C LYS A 747 -14.36 -13.21 -19.08
N GLU A 748 -14.65 -12.51 -17.99
CA GLU A 748 -15.84 -11.67 -17.85
C GLU A 748 -15.84 -10.49 -18.83
N PHE A 749 -14.69 -9.83 -19.02
CA PHE A 749 -14.57 -8.67 -19.90
C PHE A 749 -14.40 -9.08 -21.37
N ASN A 750 -13.83 -10.26 -21.62
CA ASN A 750 -13.75 -10.85 -22.96
C ASN A 750 -15.14 -11.22 -23.49
N ALA A 751 -16.05 -11.68 -22.63
CA ALA A 751 -17.44 -11.98 -23.02
C ALA A 751 -18.25 -10.75 -23.48
N LEU A 752 -17.80 -9.54 -23.11
CA LEU A 752 -18.37 -8.27 -23.54
C LEU A 752 -17.70 -7.71 -24.81
N SER A 753 -16.69 -8.42 -25.34
CA SER A 753 -16.01 -8.04 -26.58
C SER A 753 -16.74 -8.67 -27.77
N TRP A 754 -16.85 -7.92 -28.87
CA TRP A 754 -17.44 -8.42 -30.13
C TRP A 754 -18.92 -8.82 -30.02
N ALA A 755 -19.62 -8.32 -29.00
CA ALA A 755 -21.02 -8.63 -28.72
C ALA A 755 -21.99 -8.00 -29.74
#